data_AF-A0A6A5H816-F1
#
_entry.id   AF-A0A6A5H816-F1
#
_cell.length_a   1.000
_cell.length_b   1.000
_cell.length_c   1.000
_cell.angle_alpha   90.00
_cell.angle_beta   90.00
_cell.angle_gamma   90.00
#
_symmetry.space_group_name_H-M   'P 1'
#
loop_
_entity.id
_entity.type
_entity.pdbx_description
1 polymer ?
#
loop_
_entity_poly.entity_id
_entity_poly.type
_entity_poly.pdbx_seq_one_letter_code
_entity_poly.pdbx_strand_id
1 'polypeptide(L)'
;MLIRLLNVDGDVNNDISFGISIQQGLTKGSIPSDILISELLNLGSLTPSSVQNLESDELKLLVTDIQDLPNKFSSNPNIDRVESRFLIYAQILEWTKGIGQNLNVEKQSEYLTAVQALEKVNYDPNELNKAVKYLKNFITPLISLDDDGKTDEYKTYMSLLTSPSTFNNLISMDSYKSSLLKHEVLVNGDEMFGRLKLVSDAVELYQKRTDVINYSSNDNSFMKQIGEFINTLNELAQRSKSLSPALRSLYQLLVSSHHVSGNRELTLTSGLPNGYTEMESISADLSDPWIQSAVDGQSEALSKTLEPLRSLIEELKNLGGLLTLEDSDSTLLSSAIDETVKLTQYVGVFDEKFSKSFESMKITSSMSDMEPSNRVSFNPLLDNILLLSKHINALHKVVTAVETLKKDEAKHMKNVLEIAANPTPDTAYSQLDKLRASPSFKFIVDLLRGADESIGILTPDKSKNDLIITETAKKITPVFDQLETYLNGLPHFLTQFDSLSKISGIDKLGAAVSTIQKIRKTQFSGGSFENVVAKVEEVKTSLASLQNSIAGMKGKDEDSKLLMELNDVLKDSQTVGSATRVFRSMEKTDKDRIVVLDQVTVGLIQNKMKQMDSEDQKTLKELLALDAQLAVVYGQVGGVKKSATSSPTSDLSSLHPIFLLAKNSPGTSTNFLKIGRSVVNLSKDSTLTSDQQKAILEIKKKLETLDSFGLDFTRHHSAIDESKKSLEQLDVFFSSFKSKVTAIPVKPRQSIPGKQPVAPPSDSNAPSGALGGGGASIGKKKDEKSDGFWDKYGIWIIVVPLLVLIGSACFIIFCLYRRRIQKRKRLEVEAKEKDEREKLIKALEVVNTKEDAEVQNTQISYRIVLPPVTLDICQKFVRKTFNDIFADSKERRRTRDIIIQENCETAFRPVHKDRMKWGDAPEVDGAIPWTRGEIPLRAKGHFGLSSYEMFDGKPKPVLHANILKLENAFEICMMQSPQAENLKIPKYSTILPFWLAVLDKQCQFIVMWEDFGKDDVNCARYFPMERDEVLTFEKLSVKCGDVVEHTEMEYTVRTLTITYPNRQSITLRHIFFVGWPVNGAVPTRTDGILEIIRMIESSTYPVFMHCATGIGPCTVVPFAMLNRERILKEDGKLPLYQTFPDLRLVRGNAISNIDEFVLAVCVTFRLVYSAIDETKLDKETKEFGDKLNAAYTSVLEYLAREVQVKINDKEQAKKDEESRRRREVEKGKKSETK
;
A
#
# COMPACT_ATOMS: atom_id res chain seq x y z
N MET A 1 28.77 -41.30 -3.16
CA MET A 1 29.95 -40.41 -3.22
C MET A 1 29.58 -39.04 -3.75
N LEU A 2 29.21 -38.86 -5.03
CA LEU A 2 28.73 -37.54 -5.49
C LEU A 2 27.50 -37.05 -4.71
N ILE A 3 26.59 -37.95 -4.33
CA ILE A 3 25.46 -37.67 -3.44
C ILE A 3 25.88 -37.34 -1.99
N ARG A 4 27.11 -37.65 -1.56
CA ARG A 4 27.70 -37.18 -0.28
C ARG A 4 28.43 -35.83 -0.41
N LEU A 5 28.75 -35.41 -1.63
CA LEU A 5 29.24 -34.06 -1.94
C LEU A 5 28.09 -33.07 -2.23
N LEU A 6 26.83 -33.54 -2.22
CA LEU A 6 25.66 -32.80 -2.71
C LEU A 6 24.35 -33.12 -1.94
N ASN A 7 24.40 -33.77 -0.77
CA ASN A 7 23.34 -33.75 0.25
C ASN A 7 23.74 -34.49 1.55
N VAL A 8 23.13 -34.05 2.65
CA VAL A 8 23.41 -34.43 4.05
C VAL A 8 24.78 -33.96 4.53
N ASP A 9 24.78 -32.81 5.22
CA ASP A 9 25.77 -32.34 6.19
C ASP A 9 27.23 -32.38 5.70
N GLY A 10 27.49 -31.69 4.58
CA GLY A 10 28.73 -31.76 3.80
C GLY A 10 29.58 -30.48 3.74
N ASP A 11 29.87 -29.82 4.86
CA ASP A 11 30.97 -28.81 4.93
C ASP A 11 32.37 -29.48 4.85
N VAL A 12 32.39 -30.80 5.05
CA VAL A 12 33.48 -31.78 5.07
C VAL A 12 34.36 -31.78 3.80
N ASN A 13 35.21 -30.76 3.59
CA ASN A 13 36.52 -30.87 2.89
C ASN A 13 37.45 -29.64 2.94
N ASN A 14 36.97 -28.39 2.92
CA ASN A 14 37.86 -27.21 2.83
C ASN A 14 38.34 -26.70 4.19
N ASP A 15 37.49 -26.77 5.21
CA ASP A 15 37.64 -25.99 6.42
C ASP A 15 38.93 -26.36 7.18
N ILE A 16 39.38 -27.61 7.07
CA ILE A 16 40.64 -28.11 7.64
C ILE A 16 41.87 -27.51 6.94
N SER A 17 41.92 -27.47 5.61
CA SER A 17 43.07 -26.91 4.88
C SER A 17 43.15 -25.39 5.03
N PHE A 18 42.01 -24.72 5.18
CA PHE A 18 41.95 -23.32 5.56
C PHE A 18 42.39 -23.11 7.01
N GLY A 19 41.90 -23.91 7.97
CA GLY A 19 42.35 -23.90 9.36
C GLY A 19 43.86 -24.03 9.48
N ILE A 20 44.47 -25.00 8.78
CA ILE A 20 45.93 -25.17 8.70
C ILE A 20 46.61 -23.92 8.14
N SER A 21 46.13 -23.38 7.01
CA SER A 21 46.73 -22.18 6.40
C SER A 21 46.64 -20.93 7.27
N ILE A 22 45.53 -20.76 8.00
CA ILE A 22 45.29 -19.64 8.90
C ILE A 22 46.17 -19.81 10.15
N GLN A 23 46.24 -21.01 10.74
CA GLN A 23 47.11 -21.29 11.87
C GLN A 23 48.60 -21.10 11.52
N GLN A 24 49.04 -21.56 10.34
CA GLN A 24 50.37 -21.25 9.79
C GLN A 24 50.57 -19.73 9.65
N GLY A 25 49.65 -19.03 8.98
CA GLY A 25 49.79 -17.62 8.65
C GLY A 25 49.71 -16.68 9.86
N LEU A 26 48.92 -17.02 10.87
CA LEU A 26 48.87 -16.31 12.15
C LEU A 26 50.13 -16.56 13.00
N THR A 27 50.61 -17.81 13.06
CA THR A 27 51.84 -18.15 13.80
C THR A 27 53.08 -17.49 13.16
N LYS A 28 53.14 -17.41 11.81
CA LYS A 28 54.14 -16.62 11.05
C LYS A 28 53.95 -15.11 11.23
N GLY A 29 52.72 -14.66 11.48
CA GLY A 29 52.32 -13.26 11.39
C GLY A 29 52.46 -12.71 9.97
N SER A 30 52.08 -13.52 8.96
CA SER A 30 52.08 -13.19 7.54
C SER A 30 50.68 -12.84 7.00
N ILE A 31 49.61 -13.21 7.72
CA ILE A 31 48.23 -12.82 7.40
C ILE A 31 47.90 -11.45 8.03
N PRO A 32 47.40 -10.45 7.25
CA PRO A 32 46.92 -9.19 7.80
C PRO A 32 45.62 -9.39 8.61
N SER A 33 45.65 -9.02 9.89
CA SER A 33 44.51 -9.10 10.81
C SER A 33 43.27 -8.37 10.30
N ASP A 34 43.44 -7.15 9.78
CA ASP A 34 42.33 -6.33 9.30
C ASP A 34 41.57 -6.99 8.14
N ILE A 35 42.27 -7.63 7.20
CA ILE A 35 41.62 -8.34 6.08
C ILE A 35 40.94 -9.61 6.60
N LEU A 36 41.63 -10.39 7.45
CA LEU A 36 41.10 -11.64 8.00
C LEU A 36 39.79 -11.42 8.79
N ILE A 37 39.77 -10.42 9.68
CA ILE A 37 38.57 -10.07 10.45
C ILE A 37 37.43 -9.62 9.53
N SER A 38 37.74 -8.82 8.50
CA SER A 38 36.73 -8.30 7.56
C SER A 38 36.07 -9.40 6.72
N GLU A 39 36.86 -10.38 6.26
CA GLU A 39 36.36 -11.54 5.52
C GLU A 39 35.54 -12.49 6.41
N LEU A 40 36.01 -12.76 7.65
CA LEU A 40 35.34 -13.67 8.58
C LEU A 40 34.05 -13.11 9.19
N LEU A 41 33.97 -11.80 9.45
CA LEU A 41 32.76 -11.11 9.97
C LEU A 41 31.90 -10.47 8.86
N ASN A 42 32.22 -10.70 7.58
CA ASN A 42 31.48 -10.18 6.43
C ASN A 42 31.32 -8.64 6.41
N LEU A 43 32.35 -7.91 6.86
CA LEU A 43 32.36 -6.44 6.88
C LEU A 43 32.53 -5.80 5.49
N GLY A 44 32.87 -6.61 4.49
CA GLY A 44 33.08 -6.18 3.10
C GLY A 44 34.29 -5.26 2.98
N SER A 45 34.07 -4.02 2.54
CA SER A 45 35.12 -3.00 2.39
C SER A 45 35.53 -2.29 3.69
N LEU A 46 34.86 -2.55 4.82
CA LEU A 46 35.22 -1.98 6.12
C LEU A 46 36.26 -2.86 6.79
N THR A 47 37.39 -2.27 7.16
CA THR A 47 38.36 -2.91 8.05
C THR A 47 38.11 -2.53 9.52
N PRO A 48 38.57 -3.33 10.50
CA PRO A 48 38.58 -2.95 11.91
C PRO A 48 39.13 -1.53 12.14
N SER A 49 40.25 -1.18 11.51
CA SER A 49 40.82 0.17 11.60
C SER A 49 39.88 1.27 11.09
N SER A 50 39.08 1.00 10.05
CA SER A 50 38.06 1.95 9.57
C SER A 50 36.86 2.09 10.52
N VAL A 51 36.52 1.03 11.28
CA VAL A 51 35.45 1.04 12.28
C VAL A 51 35.86 1.82 13.54
N GLN A 52 37.12 1.74 13.96
CA GLN A 52 37.65 2.56 15.06
C GLN A 52 37.49 4.07 14.78
N ASN A 53 37.66 4.47 13.51
CA ASN A 53 37.59 5.87 13.07
C ASN A 53 36.14 6.39 12.85
N LEU A 54 35.10 5.66 13.25
CA LEU A 54 33.71 6.15 13.14
C LEU A 54 33.39 7.17 14.25
N GLU A 55 33.06 8.39 13.83
CA GLU A 55 32.69 9.53 14.69
C GLU A 55 31.23 9.39 15.17
N SER A 56 30.99 8.43 16.06
CA SER A 56 29.66 8.03 16.56
C SER A 56 28.84 9.19 17.12
N ASP A 57 29.47 10.15 17.81
CA ASP A 57 28.82 11.33 18.37
C ASP A 57 28.40 12.36 17.31
N GLU A 58 29.17 12.54 16.23
CA GLU A 58 28.77 13.40 15.11
C GLU A 58 27.58 12.81 14.35
N LEU A 59 27.59 11.48 14.16
CA LEU A 59 26.46 10.75 13.59
C LEU A 59 25.22 10.86 14.48
N LYS A 60 25.38 10.77 15.80
CA LYS A 60 24.29 10.98 16.76
C LYS A 60 23.71 12.39 16.65
N LEU A 61 24.55 13.42 16.67
CA LEU A 61 24.11 14.81 16.54
C LEU A 61 23.37 15.05 15.22
N LEU A 62 23.86 14.49 14.10
CA LEU A 62 23.15 14.54 12.82
C LEU A 62 21.76 13.91 12.90
N VAL A 63 21.62 12.68 13.43
CA VAL A 63 20.32 11.99 13.49
C VAL A 63 19.35 12.74 14.41
N THR A 64 19.80 13.21 15.56
CA THR A 64 18.99 14.04 16.47
C THR A 64 18.57 15.36 15.81
N ASP A 65 19.48 16.03 15.07
CA ASP A 65 19.16 17.27 14.37
C ASP A 65 18.14 17.09 13.24
N ILE A 66 18.15 15.92 12.57
CA ILE A 66 17.14 15.53 11.56
C ILE A 66 15.79 15.22 12.24
N GLN A 67 15.80 14.46 13.33
CA GLN A 67 14.60 14.09 14.08
C GLN A 67 13.87 15.33 14.66
N ASP A 68 14.62 16.30 15.16
CA ASP A 68 14.08 17.52 15.77
C ASP A 68 13.76 18.63 14.75
N LEU A 69 14.16 18.49 13.48
CA LEU A 69 13.96 19.51 12.44
C LEU A 69 12.50 20.01 12.30
N PRO A 70 11.45 19.17 12.38
CA PRO A 70 10.05 19.63 12.36
C PRO A 70 9.70 20.51 13.57
N ASN A 71 10.28 20.24 14.75
CA ASN A 71 10.06 21.01 15.97
C ASN A 71 10.82 22.34 15.95
N LYS A 72 12.08 22.32 15.47
CA LYS A 72 12.89 23.54 15.26
C LYS A 72 12.16 24.52 14.36
N PHE A 73 11.45 24.03 13.33
CA PHE A 73 10.60 24.83 12.46
C PHE A 73 9.20 25.06 13.04
N SER A 74 9.04 25.13 14.37
CA SER A 74 7.75 25.42 15.02
C SER A 74 6.99 26.59 14.38
N SER A 75 5.67 26.44 14.22
CA SER A 75 4.80 27.50 13.72
C SER A 75 3.90 28.07 14.81
N ASN A 76 3.40 29.27 14.57
CA ASN A 76 2.34 29.92 15.32
C ASN A 76 1.57 30.87 14.38
N PRO A 77 0.37 31.36 14.75
CA PRO A 77 -0.46 32.15 13.85
C PRO A 77 0.19 33.40 13.22
N ASN A 78 1.25 33.97 13.82
CA ASN A 78 2.01 35.06 13.20
C ASN A 78 3.03 34.57 12.16
N ILE A 79 3.68 33.42 12.40
CA ILE A 79 4.55 32.77 11.41
C ILE A 79 3.71 32.32 10.22
N ASP A 80 2.59 31.63 10.46
CA ASP A 80 1.67 31.19 9.40
C ASP A 80 1.12 32.37 8.57
N ARG A 81 0.88 33.53 9.22
CA ARG A 81 0.52 34.80 8.54
C ARG A 81 1.65 35.32 7.66
N VAL A 82 2.87 35.42 8.19
CA VAL A 82 4.02 35.97 7.48
C VAL A 82 4.44 35.06 6.32
N GLU A 83 4.38 33.75 6.48
CA GLU A 83 4.56 32.79 5.38
C GLU A 83 3.48 32.90 4.32
N SER A 84 2.21 33.04 4.73
CA SER A 84 1.10 33.31 3.80
C SER A 84 1.34 34.60 3.00
N ARG A 85 1.97 35.62 3.60
CA ARG A 85 2.35 36.86 2.92
C ARG A 85 3.46 36.62 1.91
N PHE A 86 4.50 35.88 2.28
CA PHE A 86 5.61 35.53 1.37
C PHE A 86 5.15 34.66 0.19
N LEU A 87 4.19 33.76 0.38
CA LEU A 87 3.58 33.00 -0.72
C LEU A 87 2.76 33.89 -1.66
N ILE A 88 2.05 34.89 -1.14
CA ILE A 88 1.37 35.91 -1.98
C ILE A 88 2.38 36.77 -2.72
N TYR A 89 3.45 37.23 -2.07
CA TYR A 89 4.52 37.99 -2.72
C TYR A 89 5.18 37.18 -3.85
N ALA A 90 5.51 35.90 -3.63
CA ALA A 90 6.07 35.03 -4.66
C ALA A 90 5.11 34.84 -5.84
N GLN A 91 3.80 34.68 -5.58
CA GLN A 91 2.80 34.56 -6.64
C GLN A 91 2.66 35.86 -7.47
N ILE A 92 2.66 37.01 -6.82
CA ILE A 92 2.58 38.32 -7.49
C ILE A 92 3.87 38.57 -8.30
N LEU A 93 5.04 38.30 -7.74
CA LEU A 93 6.33 38.48 -8.43
C LEU A 93 6.43 37.65 -9.72
N GLU A 94 5.82 36.46 -9.78
CA GLU A 94 5.74 35.66 -11.01
C GLU A 94 4.73 36.23 -12.00
N TRP A 95 3.60 36.79 -11.54
CA TRP A 95 2.59 37.44 -12.40
C TRP A 95 3.05 38.81 -12.94
N THR A 96 3.86 39.57 -12.20
CA THR A 96 4.46 40.85 -12.64
C THR A 96 5.85 40.67 -13.27
N LYS A 97 6.27 39.45 -13.56
CA LYS A 97 7.64 39.11 -14.00
C LYS A 97 7.97 39.71 -15.36
N GLY A 98 9.01 40.55 -15.40
CA GLY A 98 9.39 41.27 -16.61
C GLY A 98 8.43 42.40 -17.01
N ILE A 99 7.43 42.70 -16.17
CA ILE A 99 6.63 43.93 -16.27
C ILE A 99 7.37 44.98 -15.44
N GLY A 100 7.74 46.08 -16.09
CA GLY A 100 8.43 47.20 -15.43
C GLY A 100 7.50 48.03 -14.57
N GLN A 101 7.98 49.19 -14.13
CA GLN A 101 7.21 50.14 -13.33
C GLN A 101 6.00 50.75 -14.06
N ASN A 102 5.87 50.55 -15.37
CA ASN A 102 4.70 50.93 -16.18
C ASN A 102 4.29 49.76 -17.08
N LEU A 103 2.98 49.64 -17.32
CA LEU A 103 2.39 48.71 -18.28
C LEU A 103 1.64 49.52 -19.36
N ASN A 104 1.77 49.10 -20.62
CA ASN A 104 1.06 49.67 -21.77
C ASN A 104 0.36 48.55 -22.54
N VAL A 105 -0.79 48.86 -23.16
CA VAL A 105 -1.47 47.97 -24.10
C VAL A 105 -1.29 48.55 -25.51
N GLU A 106 -0.35 47.99 -26.26
CA GLU A 106 -0.14 48.36 -27.66
C GLU A 106 -1.42 48.15 -28.47
N LYS A 107 -1.64 48.95 -29.52
CA LYS A 107 -2.81 48.86 -30.42
C LYS A 107 -4.19 49.00 -29.75
N GLN A 108 -4.30 49.45 -28.49
CA GLN A 108 -5.60 49.61 -27.81
C GLN A 108 -6.65 50.43 -28.59
N SER A 109 -6.22 51.48 -29.31
CA SER A 109 -7.09 52.30 -30.16
C SER A 109 -7.54 51.59 -31.45
N GLU A 110 -6.69 50.71 -31.99
CA GLU A 110 -7.02 49.84 -33.14
C GLU A 110 -8.05 48.78 -32.71
N TYR A 111 -7.86 48.19 -31.53
CA TYR A 111 -8.80 47.26 -30.90
C TYR A 111 -10.18 47.90 -30.68
N LEU A 112 -10.25 49.08 -30.04
CA LEU A 112 -11.51 49.80 -29.85
C LEU A 112 -12.21 50.11 -31.19
N THR A 113 -11.45 50.54 -32.20
CA THR A 113 -12.00 50.81 -33.55
C THR A 113 -12.60 49.53 -34.17
N ALA A 114 -11.95 48.38 -33.96
CA ALA A 114 -12.44 47.09 -34.43
C ALA A 114 -13.68 46.60 -33.65
N VAL A 115 -13.75 46.82 -32.33
CA VAL A 115 -14.95 46.55 -31.51
C VAL A 115 -16.13 47.38 -32.01
N GLN A 116 -15.94 48.69 -32.21
CA GLN A 116 -16.95 49.61 -32.74
C GLN A 116 -17.39 49.29 -34.19
N ALA A 117 -16.58 48.56 -34.95
CA ALA A 117 -16.96 48.02 -36.25
C ALA A 117 -17.79 46.72 -36.07
N LEU A 118 -17.37 45.84 -35.17
CA LEU A 118 -18.03 44.57 -34.86
C LEU A 118 -19.45 44.76 -34.32
N GLU A 119 -19.69 45.74 -33.45
CA GLU A 119 -21.01 46.11 -32.92
C GLU A 119 -22.09 46.32 -34.00
N LYS A 120 -21.66 46.73 -35.21
CA LYS A 120 -22.51 47.08 -36.35
C LYS A 120 -22.69 45.93 -37.34
N VAL A 121 -22.05 44.79 -37.10
CA VAL A 121 -22.21 43.58 -37.92
C VAL A 121 -23.55 42.92 -37.60
N ASN A 122 -24.44 42.85 -38.59
CA ASN A 122 -25.63 42.01 -38.51
C ASN A 122 -25.29 40.58 -38.95
N TYR A 123 -25.52 39.61 -38.08
CA TYR A 123 -25.40 38.18 -38.36
C TYR A 123 -26.51 37.43 -37.62
N ASP A 124 -26.94 36.28 -38.13
CA ASP A 124 -27.89 35.40 -37.42
C ASP A 124 -27.11 34.43 -36.50
N PRO A 125 -27.28 34.52 -35.16
CA PRO A 125 -26.67 33.56 -34.23
C PRO A 125 -27.22 32.15 -34.39
N ASN A 126 -28.46 31.98 -34.88
CA ASN A 126 -29.07 30.65 -35.05
C ASN A 126 -28.38 29.89 -36.18
N GLU A 127 -28.10 30.53 -37.32
CA GLU A 127 -27.34 29.93 -38.41
C GLU A 127 -25.88 29.66 -38.01
N LEU A 128 -25.27 30.49 -37.15
CA LEU A 128 -23.93 30.21 -36.60
C LEU A 128 -23.96 28.97 -35.68
N ASN A 129 -24.87 28.95 -34.71
CA ASN A 129 -25.08 27.82 -33.79
C ASN A 129 -25.36 26.51 -34.55
N LYS A 130 -26.15 26.59 -35.63
CA LYS A 130 -26.47 25.50 -36.55
C LYS A 130 -25.23 25.03 -37.32
N ALA A 131 -24.41 25.93 -37.85
CA ALA A 131 -23.17 25.58 -38.54
C ALA A 131 -22.14 24.92 -37.59
N VAL A 132 -21.98 25.45 -36.37
CA VAL A 132 -21.14 24.86 -35.31
C VAL A 132 -21.67 23.46 -34.92
N LYS A 133 -23.00 23.30 -34.78
CA LYS A 133 -23.63 21.99 -34.51
C LYS A 133 -23.41 20.97 -35.63
N TYR A 134 -23.48 21.37 -36.89
CA TYR A 134 -23.17 20.46 -38.01
C TYR A 134 -21.69 20.05 -38.02
N LEU A 135 -20.77 20.97 -37.73
CA LEU A 135 -19.36 20.62 -37.56
C LEU A 135 -19.15 19.65 -36.39
N LYS A 136 -19.80 19.87 -35.23
CA LYS A 136 -19.75 18.95 -34.09
C LYS A 136 -20.27 17.55 -34.45
N ASN A 137 -21.38 17.47 -35.18
CA ASN A 137 -21.95 16.22 -35.69
C ASN A 137 -21.02 15.50 -36.69
N PHE A 138 -20.18 16.23 -37.42
CA PHE A 138 -19.18 15.66 -38.32
C PHE A 138 -17.92 15.17 -37.59
N ILE A 139 -17.44 15.93 -36.60
CA ILE A 139 -16.25 15.59 -35.80
C ILE A 139 -16.49 14.39 -34.89
N THR A 140 -17.64 14.34 -34.21
CA THR A 140 -17.96 13.32 -33.19
C THR A 140 -17.71 11.87 -33.68
N PRO A 141 -18.21 11.43 -34.85
CA PRO A 141 -17.95 10.07 -35.33
C PRO A 141 -16.50 9.86 -35.80
N LEU A 142 -15.82 10.87 -36.35
CA LEU A 142 -14.42 10.75 -36.77
C LEU A 142 -13.45 10.61 -35.59
N ILE A 143 -13.63 11.41 -34.54
CA ILE A 143 -12.88 11.23 -33.29
C ILE A 143 -13.25 9.89 -32.64
N SER A 144 -14.53 9.51 -32.61
CA SER A 144 -14.93 8.21 -32.08
C SER A 144 -14.40 7.01 -32.87
N LEU A 145 -13.97 7.17 -34.13
CA LEU A 145 -13.27 6.14 -34.90
C LEU A 145 -11.76 6.12 -34.56
N ASP A 146 -11.14 7.29 -34.36
CA ASP A 146 -9.74 7.36 -33.94
C ASP A 146 -9.53 6.84 -32.51
N ASP A 147 -10.53 6.98 -31.63
CA ASP A 147 -10.55 6.46 -30.25
C ASP A 147 -11.22 5.06 -30.13
N ASP A 148 -11.59 4.39 -31.23
CA ASP A 148 -12.34 3.12 -31.20
C ASP A 148 -11.47 1.90 -30.80
N GLY A 149 -11.83 1.21 -29.71
CA GLY A 149 -11.14 0.00 -29.25
C GLY A 149 -11.36 -1.26 -30.11
N LYS A 150 -12.18 -1.17 -31.16
CA LYS A 150 -12.64 -2.25 -32.05
C LYS A 150 -13.49 -3.31 -31.35
N THR A 151 -14.44 -2.85 -30.55
CA THR A 151 -15.08 -3.65 -29.48
C THR A 151 -16.56 -3.37 -29.27
N ASP A 152 -17.16 -2.64 -30.19
CA ASP A 152 -18.59 -2.55 -30.41
C ASP A 152 -18.74 -2.36 -31.91
N GLU A 153 -18.88 -3.47 -32.63
CA GLU A 153 -18.83 -3.48 -34.10
C GLU A 153 -19.97 -2.66 -34.70
N TYR A 154 -21.11 -2.64 -34.00
CA TYR A 154 -22.25 -1.80 -34.33
C TYR A 154 -21.94 -0.32 -34.10
N LYS A 155 -21.27 0.07 -33.00
CA LYS A 155 -20.77 1.44 -32.82
C LYS A 155 -19.77 1.83 -33.92
N THR A 156 -18.78 1.00 -34.23
CA THR A 156 -17.81 1.27 -35.31
C THR A 156 -18.52 1.42 -36.66
N TYR A 157 -19.44 0.51 -36.98
CA TYR A 157 -20.29 0.56 -38.17
C TYR A 157 -21.10 1.86 -38.22
N MET A 158 -21.75 2.26 -37.12
CA MET A 158 -22.54 3.49 -37.05
C MET A 158 -21.67 4.75 -37.19
N SER A 159 -20.46 4.79 -36.63
CA SER A 159 -19.52 5.91 -36.83
C SER A 159 -18.96 5.97 -38.26
N LEU A 160 -18.71 4.82 -38.90
CA LEU A 160 -18.36 4.76 -40.32
C LEU A 160 -19.51 5.20 -41.22
N LEU A 161 -20.74 4.76 -40.93
CA LEU A 161 -21.94 5.10 -41.69
C LEU A 161 -22.30 6.59 -41.57
N THR A 162 -22.15 7.16 -40.37
CA THR A 162 -22.48 8.57 -40.13
C THR A 162 -21.44 9.54 -40.70
N SER A 163 -20.15 9.23 -40.67
CA SER A 163 -19.09 10.18 -41.08
C SER A 163 -19.24 10.73 -42.52
N PRO A 164 -19.54 9.93 -43.57
CA PRO A 164 -19.83 10.46 -44.90
C PRO A 164 -21.14 11.24 -44.97
N SER A 165 -22.16 10.83 -44.20
CA SER A 165 -23.46 11.52 -44.20
C SER A 165 -23.41 12.90 -43.56
N THR A 166 -22.51 13.12 -42.59
CA THR A 166 -22.39 14.39 -41.86
C THR A 166 -21.47 15.39 -42.57
N PHE A 167 -20.49 14.94 -43.36
CA PHE A 167 -19.63 15.83 -44.16
C PHE A 167 -20.44 16.74 -45.10
N ASN A 168 -21.38 16.17 -45.84
CA ASN A 168 -22.22 16.90 -46.80
C ASN A 168 -23.14 17.95 -46.14
N ASN A 169 -23.26 17.95 -44.81
CA ASN A 169 -24.04 18.93 -44.05
C ASN A 169 -23.18 20.10 -43.52
N LEU A 170 -21.89 20.18 -43.84
CA LEU A 170 -21.01 21.27 -43.41
C LEU A 170 -21.35 22.61 -44.08
N ILE A 171 -22.10 23.45 -43.36
CA ILE A 171 -22.40 24.84 -43.76
C ILE A 171 -21.09 25.63 -43.92
N SER A 172 -21.03 26.49 -44.95
CA SER A 172 -19.86 27.36 -45.19
C SER A 172 -19.85 28.55 -44.22
N MET A 173 -18.67 28.95 -43.77
CA MET A 173 -18.49 30.01 -42.77
C MET A 173 -17.76 31.26 -43.30
N ASP A 174 -17.61 31.37 -44.62
CA ASP A 174 -16.90 32.45 -45.31
C ASP A 174 -17.53 33.84 -45.04
N SER A 175 -18.84 33.88 -44.81
CA SER A 175 -19.59 35.06 -44.36
C SER A 175 -19.12 35.56 -42.99
N TYR A 176 -18.93 34.66 -42.01
CA TYR A 176 -18.41 35.02 -40.69
C TYR A 176 -16.96 35.47 -40.73
N LYS A 177 -16.15 34.91 -41.65
CA LYS A 177 -14.77 35.37 -41.87
C LYS A 177 -14.70 36.81 -42.36
N SER A 178 -15.50 37.13 -43.38
CA SER A 178 -15.57 38.47 -43.99
C SER A 178 -16.28 39.53 -43.14
N SER A 179 -16.92 39.15 -42.04
CA SER A 179 -17.67 40.03 -41.14
C SER A 179 -17.12 40.03 -39.70
N LEU A 180 -17.39 38.97 -38.93
CA LEU A 180 -17.01 38.85 -37.52
C LEU A 180 -15.48 38.75 -37.31
N LEU A 181 -14.76 38.10 -38.22
CA LEU A 181 -13.29 37.94 -38.15
C LEU A 181 -12.52 38.93 -39.04
N LYS A 182 -13.18 40.00 -39.50
CA LYS A 182 -12.59 40.97 -40.44
C LYS A 182 -11.36 41.73 -39.88
N HIS A 183 -11.28 41.88 -38.56
CA HIS A 183 -10.26 42.68 -37.89
C HIS A 183 -9.35 41.79 -37.03
N GLU A 184 -8.13 41.54 -37.53
CA GLU A 184 -7.13 40.66 -36.91
C GLU A 184 -6.77 41.05 -35.46
N VAL A 185 -6.79 42.35 -35.13
CA VAL A 185 -6.56 42.86 -33.77
C VAL A 185 -7.53 42.29 -32.71
N LEU A 186 -8.72 41.84 -33.11
CA LEU A 186 -9.67 41.19 -32.18
C LEU A 186 -9.30 39.73 -31.87
N VAL A 187 -8.57 39.08 -32.78
CA VAL A 187 -8.06 37.71 -32.59
C VAL A 187 -6.92 37.73 -31.57
N ASN A 188 -6.02 38.71 -31.64
CA ASN A 188 -4.87 38.78 -30.73
C ASN A 188 -5.21 39.44 -29.37
N GLY A 189 -6.50 39.61 -29.04
CA GLY A 189 -6.94 40.33 -27.85
C GLY A 189 -6.65 39.62 -26.51
N ASP A 190 -6.53 38.30 -26.51
CA ASP A 190 -6.08 37.55 -25.32
C ASP A 190 -4.57 37.72 -25.06
N GLU A 191 -3.74 37.79 -26.10
CA GLU A 191 -2.32 38.17 -25.99
C GLU A 191 -2.16 39.63 -25.55
N MET A 192 -2.85 40.57 -26.22
CA MET A 192 -2.77 42.01 -25.97
C MET A 192 -3.15 42.39 -24.53
N PHE A 193 -4.21 41.79 -23.99
CA PHE A 193 -4.71 42.08 -22.64
C PHE A 193 -4.26 41.07 -21.57
N GLY A 194 -3.61 39.96 -21.96
CA GLY A 194 -3.20 38.89 -21.03
C GLY A 194 -2.23 39.35 -19.93
N ARG A 195 -1.26 40.22 -20.26
CA ARG A 195 -0.36 40.83 -19.25
C ARG A 195 -1.11 41.74 -18.29
N LEU A 196 -2.09 42.49 -18.79
CA LEU A 196 -2.95 43.34 -17.95
C LEU A 196 -3.85 42.50 -17.02
N LYS A 197 -4.31 41.33 -17.48
CA LYS A 197 -5.04 40.39 -16.63
C LYS A 197 -4.18 39.85 -15.49
N LEU A 198 -2.93 39.45 -15.75
CA LEU A 198 -2.00 39.00 -14.69
C LEU A 198 -1.72 40.09 -13.65
N VAL A 199 -1.55 41.35 -14.07
CA VAL A 199 -1.39 42.48 -13.13
C VAL A 199 -2.70 42.77 -12.38
N SER A 200 -3.86 42.67 -13.04
CA SER A 200 -5.16 42.84 -12.39
C SER A 200 -5.44 41.76 -11.34
N ASP A 201 -5.07 40.51 -11.62
CA ASP A 201 -5.13 39.39 -10.68
C ASP A 201 -4.16 39.57 -9.51
N ALA A 202 -2.97 40.12 -9.76
CA ALA A 202 -2.01 40.49 -8.72
C ALA A 202 -2.56 41.58 -7.77
N VAL A 203 -3.19 42.62 -8.33
CA VAL A 203 -3.86 43.67 -7.55
C VAL A 203 -5.03 43.10 -6.75
N GLU A 204 -5.90 42.26 -7.35
CA GLU A 204 -7.01 41.65 -6.61
C GLU A 204 -6.49 40.74 -5.48
N LEU A 205 -5.49 39.89 -5.75
CA LEU A 205 -4.90 38.99 -4.74
C LEU A 205 -4.32 39.77 -3.55
N TYR A 206 -3.68 40.92 -3.81
CA TYR A 206 -3.19 41.83 -2.77
C TYR A 206 -4.34 42.39 -1.93
N GLN A 207 -5.34 42.99 -2.59
CA GLN A 207 -6.49 43.64 -1.93
C GLN A 207 -7.39 42.65 -1.16
N LYS A 208 -7.48 41.40 -1.60
CA LYS A 208 -8.38 40.37 -1.06
C LYS A 208 -7.89 39.70 0.22
N ARG A 209 -6.63 39.93 0.64
CA ARG A 209 -5.98 39.28 1.80
C ARG A 209 -5.43 40.27 2.82
N THR A 210 -6.24 41.26 3.20
CA THR A 210 -5.93 42.25 4.25
C THR A 210 -5.60 41.62 5.61
N ASP A 211 -6.06 40.39 5.87
CA ASP A 211 -5.72 39.56 7.04
C ASP A 211 -4.25 39.12 7.09
N VAL A 212 -3.56 39.11 5.95
CA VAL A 212 -2.19 38.61 5.77
C VAL A 212 -1.24 39.68 5.25
N ILE A 213 -1.66 40.46 4.25
CA ILE A 213 -0.77 41.28 3.42
C ILE A 213 -0.18 42.49 4.18
N ASN A 214 -0.95 43.04 5.13
CA ASN A 214 -0.58 44.21 5.92
C ASN A 214 0.64 43.92 6.80
N TYR A 215 1.79 44.55 6.50
CA TYR A 215 3.01 44.47 7.30
C TYR A 215 2.89 45.29 8.59
N SER A 216 3.37 44.72 9.69
CA SER A 216 3.60 45.39 10.97
C SER A 216 5.09 45.37 11.32
N SER A 217 5.58 46.36 12.05
CA SER A 217 6.94 46.32 12.64
C SER A 217 7.15 45.10 13.56
N ASN A 218 6.08 44.56 14.13
CA ASN A 218 6.09 43.33 14.92
C ASN A 218 6.38 42.07 14.07
N ASP A 219 6.24 42.13 12.73
CA ASP A 219 6.49 40.97 11.87
C ASP A 219 7.99 40.68 11.69
N ASN A 220 8.88 41.67 11.89
CA ASN A 220 10.32 41.51 11.60
C ASN A 220 10.95 40.34 12.38
N SER A 221 10.51 40.06 13.61
CA SER A 221 10.98 38.90 14.39
C SER A 221 10.59 37.57 13.75
N PHE A 222 9.35 37.43 13.28
CA PHE A 222 8.89 36.23 12.59
C PHE A 222 9.51 36.09 11.19
N MET A 223 9.71 37.21 10.47
CA MET A 223 10.43 37.24 9.20
C MET A 223 11.88 36.75 9.37
N LYS A 224 12.57 37.22 10.41
CA LYS A 224 13.91 36.75 10.81
C LYS A 224 13.92 35.26 11.16
N GLN A 225 12.95 34.81 11.95
CA GLN A 225 12.80 33.40 12.37
C GLN A 225 12.59 32.46 11.17
N ILE A 226 11.83 32.87 10.15
CA ILE A 226 11.67 32.11 8.89
C ILE A 226 13.00 32.05 8.13
N GLY A 227 13.79 33.13 8.12
CA GLY A 227 15.16 33.13 7.59
C GLY A 227 16.09 32.17 8.35
N GLU A 228 15.99 32.13 9.68
CA GLU A 228 16.74 31.21 10.55
C GLU A 228 16.39 29.74 10.25
N PHE A 229 15.11 29.41 10.01
CA PHE A 229 14.71 28.07 9.55
C PHE A 229 15.40 27.67 8.23
N ILE A 230 15.48 28.57 7.26
CA ILE A 230 16.20 28.33 6.00
C ILE A 230 17.71 28.15 6.24
N ASN A 231 18.30 28.91 7.16
CA ASN A 231 19.71 28.76 7.51
C ASN A 231 20.00 27.39 8.13
N THR A 232 19.20 26.96 9.11
CA THR A 232 19.28 25.63 9.74
C THR A 232 19.12 24.51 8.71
N LEU A 233 18.24 24.66 7.71
CA LEU A 233 18.10 23.67 6.63
C LEU A 233 19.39 23.54 5.80
N ASN A 234 20.01 24.66 5.43
CA ASN A 234 21.25 24.65 4.64
C ASN A 234 22.42 24.07 5.45
N GLU A 235 22.59 24.46 6.71
CA GLU A 235 23.64 23.90 7.61
C GLU A 235 23.47 22.38 7.78
N LEU A 236 22.26 21.92 8.06
CA LEU A 236 21.96 20.49 8.22
C LEU A 236 22.14 19.71 6.90
N ALA A 237 21.82 20.32 5.74
CA ALA A 237 22.07 19.73 4.43
C ALA A 237 23.58 19.55 4.14
N GLN A 238 24.43 20.51 4.55
CA GLN A 238 25.89 20.37 4.43
C GLN A 238 26.44 19.29 5.38
N ARG A 239 26.00 19.26 6.66
CA ARG A 239 26.40 18.20 7.60
C ARG A 239 25.94 16.82 7.11
N SER A 240 24.72 16.71 6.61
CA SER A 240 24.17 15.49 5.97
C SER A 240 25.06 15.01 4.84
N LYS A 241 25.50 15.91 3.95
CA LYS A 241 26.41 15.58 2.84
C LYS A 241 27.78 15.11 3.34
N SER A 242 28.33 15.73 4.40
CA SER A 242 29.64 15.39 4.95
C SER A 242 29.66 14.02 5.62
N LEU A 243 28.66 13.71 6.45
CA LEU A 243 28.61 12.48 7.26
C LEU A 243 27.89 11.29 6.58
N SER A 244 27.23 11.51 5.43
CA SER A 244 26.59 10.45 4.66
C SER A 244 27.48 9.21 4.38
N PRO A 245 28.80 9.32 4.13
CA PRO A 245 29.68 8.15 4.01
C PRO A 245 29.80 7.37 5.32
N ALA A 246 30.02 8.04 6.46
CA ALA A 246 30.17 7.39 7.76
C ALA A 246 28.87 6.71 8.22
N LEU A 247 27.71 7.32 7.95
CA LEU A 247 26.40 6.70 8.21
C LEU A 247 26.16 5.44 7.35
N ARG A 248 26.67 5.41 6.11
CA ARG A 248 26.66 4.19 5.27
C ARG A 248 27.61 3.12 5.78
N SER A 249 28.81 3.48 6.25
CA SER A 249 29.72 2.56 6.93
C SER A 249 29.06 1.92 8.16
N LEU A 250 28.34 2.71 8.95
CA LEU A 250 27.59 2.20 10.11
C LEU A 250 26.50 1.18 9.72
N TYR A 251 25.75 1.45 8.65
CA TYR A 251 24.77 0.49 8.11
C TYR A 251 25.44 -0.77 7.52
N GLN A 252 26.60 -0.62 6.87
CA GLN A 252 27.36 -1.77 6.39
C GLN A 252 27.90 -2.64 7.53
N LEU A 253 28.32 -2.03 8.64
CA LEU A 253 28.80 -2.71 9.85
C LEU A 253 27.71 -3.49 10.59
N LEU A 254 26.51 -2.90 10.77
CA LEU A 254 25.48 -3.43 11.68
C LEU A 254 24.22 -4.00 10.98
N VAL A 255 24.06 -3.79 9.68
CA VAL A 255 22.89 -4.28 8.91
C VAL A 255 23.31 -5.11 7.71
N SER A 256 24.19 -4.61 6.83
CA SER A 256 24.61 -5.35 5.64
C SER A 256 25.51 -6.56 5.95
N SER A 257 26.24 -6.53 7.08
CA SER A 257 27.13 -7.61 7.53
C SER A 257 26.40 -8.96 7.72
N HIS A 258 25.11 -8.93 8.06
CA HIS A 258 24.25 -10.11 8.17
C HIS A 258 23.90 -10.75 6.82
N HIS A 259 24.06 -10.04 5.70
CA HIS A 259 23.85 -10.58 4.36
C HIS A 259 25.16 -11.05 3.73
N VAL A 260 25.41 -12.36 3.80
CA VAL A 260 26.56 -13.00 3.15
C VAL A 260 26.28 -13.20 1.66
N SER A 261 26.82 -12.33 0.81
CA SER A 261 26.77 -12.51 -0.64
C SER A 261 27.62 -13.71 -1.09
N GLY A 262 27.04 -14.65 -1.81
CA GLY A 262 27.77 -15.81 -2.34
C GLY A 262 28.77 -15.44 -3.45
N ASN A 263 28.65 -14.25 -4.04
CA ASN A 263 29.59 -13.68 -5.01
C ASN A 263 30.70 -12.84 -4.34
N ARG A 264 30.74 -12.74 -3.00
CA ARG A 264 31.71 -11.89 -2.27
C ARG A 264 33.16 -12.26 -2.59
N GLU A 265 33.99 -11.25 -2.80
CA GLU A 265 35.43 -11.42 -3.06
C GLU A 265 36.14 -11.73 -1.74
N LEU A 266 36.97 -12.79 -1.75
CA LEU A 266 37.68 -13.30 -0.58
C LEU A 266 39.13 -13.56 -1.01
N THR A 267 40.06 -12.87 -0.35
CA THR A 267 41.49 -12.88 -0.65
C THR A 267 42.27 -13.77 0.30
N LEU A 268 41.72 -14.06 1.48
CA LEU A 268 42.31 -14.95 2.49
C LEU A 268 41.47 -16.20 2.73
N THR A 269 40.15 -16.06 2.86
CA THR A 269 39.26 -17.12 3.35
C THR A 269 38.33 -17.69 2.27
N SER A 270 38.82 -17.85 1.03
CA SER A 270 37.99 -18.20 -0.13
C SER A 270 37.29 -19.57 -0.05
N GLY A 271 37.71 -20.48 0.84
CA GLY A 271 37.01 -21.73 1.16
C GLY A 271 35.99 -21.63 2.30
N LEU A 272 36.00 -20.51 3.05
CA LEU A 272 35.07 -20.20 4.14
C LEU A 272 34.10 -19.07 3.71
N PRO A 273 33.20 -19.29 2.72
CA PRO A 273 32.34 -18.25 2.18
C PRO A 273 31.31 -17.71 3.17
N ASN A 274 30.93 -18.43 4.24
CA ASN A 274 30.08 -17.92 5.33
C ASN A 274 30.89 -17.41 6.56
N GLY A 275 32.22 -17.35 6.46
CA GLY A 275 33.08 -16.70 7.45
C GLY A 275 33.35 -17.58 8.69
N TYR A 276 33.36 -16.99 9.88
CA TYR A 276 33.78 -17.69 11.11
C TYR A 276 32.90 -18.90 11.48
N THR A 277 31.66 -18.95 10.99
CA THR A 277 30.73 -20.07 11.27
C THR A 277 31.23 -21.40 10.74
N GLU A 278 32.03 -21.39 9.67
CA GLU A 278 32.68 -22.54 9.03
C GLU A 278 34.07 -22.84 9.63
N MET A 279 34.44 -22.12 10.69
CA MET A 279 35.56 -22.51 11.54
C MET A 279 35.09 -23.40 12.70
N GLU A 280 33.79 -23.39 13.04
CA GLU A 280 33.22 -24.24 14.08
C GLU A 280 33.10 -25.72 13.63
N SER A 281 32.91 -25.95 12.32
CA SER A 281 32.84 -27.28 11.67
C SER A 281 34.15 -28.07 11.76
N ILE A 282 35.30 -27.42 11.66
CA ILE A 282 36.65 -28.04 11.55
C ILE A 282 36.88 -29.22 12.52
N SER A 283 36.46 -29.10 13.78
CA SER A 283 36.64 -30.13 14.81
C SER A 283 35.71 -31.34 14.61
N ALA A 284 34.52 -31.13 14.05
CA ALA A 284 33.61 -32.19 13.65
C ALA A 284 34.06 -32.84 12.33
N ASP A 285 34.52 -32.05 11.35
CA ASP A 285 34.97 -32.56 10.04
C ASP A 285 36.14 -33.53 10.16
N LEU A 286 37.09 -33.25 11.07
CA LEU A 286 38.20 -34.15 11.41
C LEU A 286 37.72 -35.53 11.90
N SER A 287 36.47 -35.65 12.36
CA SER A 287 35.85 -36.90 12.79
C SER A 287 35.15 -37.69 11.67
N ASP A 288 35.00 -37.15 10.45
CA ASP A 288 34.39 -37.87 9.33
C ASP A 288 35.28 -39.03 8.83
N PRO A 289 34.73 -40.24 8.58
CA PRO A 289 35.51 -41.40 8.12
C PRO A 289 36.18 -41.26 6.75
N TRP A 290 35.68 -40.42 5.83
CA TRP A 290 36.37 -40.12 4.57
C TRP A 290 37.53 -39.14 4.82
N ILE A 291 37.34 -38.09 5.64
CA ILE A 291 38.44 -37.19 6.01
C ILE A 291 39.53 -37.92 6.77
N GLN A 292 39.21 -38.81 7.72
CA GLN A 292 40.21 -39.66 8.38
C GLN A 292 41.05 -40.49 7.38
N SER A 293 40.48 -40.87 6.23
CA SER A 293 41.21 -41.52 5.14
C SER A 293 42.03 -40.54 4.30
N ALA A 294 41.52 -39.34 4.03
CA ALA A 294 42.19 -38.31 3.21
C ALA A 294 43.35 -37.62 3.94
N VAL A 295 43.24 -37.39 5.26
CA VAL A 295 44.34 -36.93 6.12
C VAL A 295 45.20 -38.09 6.66
N ASP A 296 45.09 -39.26 6.04
CA ASP A 296 45.99 -40.40 6.22
C ASP A 296 46.13 -40.87 7.70
N GLY A 297 44.98 -40.86 8.39
CA GLY A 297 44.81 -41.23 9.80
C GLY A 297 45.20 -40.14 10.83
N GLN A 298 45.59 -38.94 10.40
CA GLN A 298 46.21 -37.93 11.28
C GLN A 298 45.24 -36.97 11.97
N SER A 299 43.92 -37.21 11.93
CA SER A 299 42.90 -36.27 12.43
C SER A 299 43.09 -35.80 13.87
N GLU A 300 43.47 -36.68 14.81
CA GLU A 300 43.68 -36.32 16.21
C GLU A 300 44.90 -35.37 16.38
N ALA A 301 45.97 -35.62 15.63
CA ALA A 301 47.15 -34.76 15.61
C ALA A 301 46.85 -33.39 14.97
N LEU A 302 46.09 -33.37 13.88
CA LEU A 302 45.62 -32.12 13.25
C LEU A 302 44.73 -31.32 14.20
N SER A 303 43.75 -31.95 14.84
CA SER A 303 42.87 -31.30 15.83
C SER A 303 43.68 -30.62 16.92
N LYS A 304 44.71 -31.31 17.47
CA LYS A 304 45.58 -30.73 18.49
C LYS A 304 46.34 -29.49 17.98
N THR A 305 46.85 -29.52 16.74
CA THR A 305 47.55 -28.37 16.14
C THR A 305 46.64 -27.19 15.77
N LEU A 306 45.31 -27.38 15.75
CA LEU A 306 44.33 -26.34 15.42
C LEU A 306 43.57 -25.78 16.64
N GLU A 307 43.72 -26.37 17.83
CA GLU A 307 43.14 -25.84 19.09
C GLU A 307 43.41 -24.34 19.36
N PRO A 308 44.57 -23.73 18.98
CA PRO A 308 44.75 -22.28 19.14
C PRO A 308 43.74 -21.41 18.38
N LEU A 309 43.13 -21.92 17.29
CA LEU A 309 42.05 -21.23 16.59
C LEU A 309 40.74 -21.22 17.40
N ARG A 310 40.53 -22.18 18.31
CA ARG A 310 39.28 -22.33 19.07
C ARG A 310 38.93 -21.08 19.88
N SER A 311 39.93 -20.46 20.51
CA SER A 311 39.78 -19.19 21.24
C SER A 311 39.42 -18.04 20.29
N LEU A 312 40.03 -18.00 19.11
CA LEU A 312 39.78 -16.97 18.09
C LEU A 312 38.35 -17.07 17.53
N ILE A 313 37.87 -18.31 17.32
CA ILE A 313 36.50 -18.60 16.87
C ILE A 313 35.48 -18.14 17.92
N GLU A 314 35.73 -18.38 19.21
CA GLU A 314 34.85 -17.91 20.28
C GLU A 314 34.84 -16.36 20.38
N GLU A 315 35.97 -15.68 20.21
CA GLU A 315 36.00 -14.20 20.12
C GLU A 315 35.21 -13.68 18.89
N LEU A 316 35.39 -14.31 17.72
CA LEU A 316 34.64 -14.00 16.49
C LEU A 316 33.13 -14.22 16.66
N LYS A 317 32.73 -15.30 17.34
CA LYS A 317 31.33 -15.65 17.64
C LYS A 317 30.66 -14.60 18.53
N ASN A 318 31.32 -14.21 19.62
CA ASN A 318 30.81 -13.19 20.54
C ASN A 318 30.71 -11.82 19.85
N LEU A 319 31.69 -11.44 19.03
CA LEU A 319 31.64 -10.21 18.22
C LEU A 319 30.55 -10.29 17.12
N GLY A 320 30.38 -11.43 16.45
CA GLY A 320 29.30 -11.65 15.49
C GLY A 320 27.91 -11.44 16.12
N GLY A 321 27.73 -11.86 17.37
CA GLY A 321 26.54 -11.55 18.17
C GLY A 321 26.34 -10.04 18.40
N LEU A 322 27.42 -9.29 18.67
CA LEU A 322 27.36 -7.83 18.84
C LEU A 322 27.03 -7.09 17.54
N LEU A 323 27.31 -7.62 16.36
CA LEU A 323 26.92 -6.95 15.10
C LEU A 323 25.40 -6.92 14.87
N THR A 324 24.60 -7.65 15.66
CA THR A 324 23.13 -7.65 15.55
C THR A 324 22.49 -6.37 16.13
N LEU A 325 21.47 -5.87 15.42
CA LEU A 325 20.58 -4.79 15.86
C LEU A 325 19.14 -5.30 15.96
N GLU A 326 18.33 -4.66 16.81
CA GLU A 326 16.87 -4.84 16.79
C GLU A 326 16.25 -4.24 15.53
N ASP A 327 15.11 -4.78 15.08
CA ASP A 327 14.40 -4.33 13.87
C ASP A 327 14.08 -2.82 13.89
N SER A 328 13.79 -2.26 15.08
CA SER A 328 13.56 -0.82 15.29
C SER A 328 14.79 0.03 14.95
N ASP A 329 15.98 -0.47 15.30
CA ASP A 329 17.22 0.28 15.29
C ASP A 329 17.88 0.17 13.90
N SER A 330 17.73 -1.00 13.26
CA SER A 330 17.97 -1.19 11.83
C SER A 330 17.04 -0.31 10.97
N THR A 331 15.75 -0.21 11.33
CA THR A 331 14.80 0.69 10.64
C THR A 331 15.14 2.17 10.86
N LEU A 332 15.52 2.56 12.09
CA LEU A 332 15.99 3.91 12.44
C LEU A 332 17.22 4.30 11.61
N LEU A 333 18.23 3.44 11.52
CA LEU A 333 19.44 3.67 10.74
C LEU A 333 19.15 3.75 9.23
N SER A 334 18.22 2.93 8.73
CA SER A 334 17.71 3.02 7.35
C SER A 334 17.02 4.36 7.07
N SER A 335 16.12 4.78 7.98
CA SER A 335 15.40 6.05 7.92
C SER A 335 16.35 7.26 7.95
N ALA A 336 17.37 7.20 8.81
CA ALA A 336 18.42 8.21 8.90
C ALA A 336 19.19 8.37 7.58
N ILE A 337 19.53 7.27 6.89
CA ILE A 337 20.18 7.33 5.57
C ILE A 337 19.26 7.93 4.51
N ASP A 338 18.00 7.51 4.46
CA ASP A 338 16.99 8.02 3.52
C ASP A 338 16.78 9.54 3.68
N GLU A 339 16.64 10.04 4.92
CA GLU A 339 16.50 11.48 5.18
C GLU A 339 17.80 12.25 4.97
N THR A 340 18.96 11.68 5.32
CA THR A 340 20.28 12.27 5.00
C THR A 340 20.41 12.51 3.50
N VAL A 341 20.03 11.51 2.68
CA VAL A 341 20.03 11.63 1.21
C VAL A 341 19.05 12.71 0.74
N LYS A 342 17.81 12.73 1.26
CA LYS A 342 16.82 13.78 0.94
C LYS A 342 17.34 15.17 1.29
N LEU A 343 18.03 15.34 2.42
CA LEU A 343 18.57 16.65 2.83
C LEU A 343 19.70 17.13 1.93
N THR A 344 20.51 16.22 1.33
CA THR A 344 21.54 16.65 0.37
C THR A 344 21.00 17.39 -0.86
N GLN A 345 19.70 17.24 -1.20
CA GLN A 345 19.08 17.97 -2.31
C GLN A 345 19.02 19.50 -2.09
N TYR A 346 19.13 19.97 -0.84
CA TYR A 346 19.07 21.39 -0.48
C TYR A 346 20.45 22.06 -0.40
N VAL A 347 21.54 21.31 -0.57
CA VAL A 347 22.93 21.80 -0.52
C VAL A 347 23.15 22.92 -1.53
N GLY A 348 23.34 24.16 -1.03
CA GLY A 348 23.55 25.34 -1.88
C GLY A 348 22.29 25.84 -2.60
N VAL A 349 21.11 25.26 -2.36
CA VAL A 349 19.84 25.76 -2.91
C VAL A 349 19.46 27.07 -2.22
N PHE A 350 19.58 27.12 -0.89
CA PHE A 350 19.31 28.31 -0.08
C PHE A 350 20.60 28.77 0.60
N ASP A 351 21.21 29.83 0.09
CA ASP A 351 22.46 30.38 0.64
C ASP A 351 22.22 31.33 1.83
N GLU A 352 23.29 31.61 2.58
CA GLU A 352 23.29 32.49 3.77
C GLU A 352 22.90 33.94 3.47
N LYS A 353 23.06 34.40 2.22
CA LYS A 353 22.66 35.74 1.79
C LYS A 353 21.16 35.82 1.53
N PHE A 354 20.56 34.72 1.03
CA PHE A 354 19.12 34.56 0.90
C PHE A 354 18.43 34.34 2.26
N SER A 355 18.97 33.52 3.16
CA SER A 355 18.37 33.33 4.50
C SER A 355 18.25 34.65 5.27
N LYS A 356 19.28 35.51 5.17
CA LYS A 356 19.29 36.86 5.76
C LYS A 356 18.44 37.90 5.01
N SER A 357 18.00 37.64 3.77
CA SER A 357 17.24 38.64 3.00
C SER A 357 15.76 38.69 3.37
N PHE A 358 15.23 37.70 4.12
CA PHE A 358 13.84 37.67 4.58
C PHE A 358 13.41 38.94 5.34
N GLU A 359 14.29 39.54 6.16
CA GLU A 359 13.99 40.76 6.91
C GLU A 359 13.77 42.01 6.00
N SER A 360 14.25 42.00 4.76
CA SER A 360 14.03 43.10 3.80
C SER A 360 12.80 42.91 2.90
N MET A 361 12.17 41.74 2.91
CA MET A 361 11.00 41.40 2.08
C MET A 361 9.71 42.00 2.64
N LYS A 362 9.54 43.32 2.57
CA LYS A 362 8.36 44.04 3.07
C LYS A 362 7.91 45.17 2.16
N ILE A 363 6.60 45.37 2.10
CA ILE A 363 5.94 46.53 1.48
C ILE A 363 5.28 47.33 2.61
N THR A 364 5.49 48.64 2.63
CA THR A 364 4.97 49.55 3.68
C THR A 364 3.90 50.53 3.18
N SER A 365 3.56 50.47 1.89
CA SER A 365 2.48 51.26 1.27
C SER A 365 1.11 50.91 1.84
N SER A 366 0.19 51.90 1.89
CA SER A 366 -1.18 51.63 2.36
C SER A 366 -1.98 50.85 1.32
N MET A 367 -3.02 50.14 1.75
CA MET A 367 -3.87 49.35 0.85
C MET A 367 -4.50 50.21 -0.26
N SER A 368 -4.93 51.44 0.06
CA SER A 368 -5.51 52.39 -0.89
C SER A 368 -4.51 52.91 -1.95
N ASP A 369 -3.21 52.87 -1.66
CA ASP A 369 -2.17 53.24 -2.63
C ASP A 369 -1.80 52.05 -3.55
N MET A 370 -2.29 50.84 -3.23
CA MET A 370 -1.96 49.58 -3.90
C MET A 370 -3.10 49.05 -4.79
N GLU A 371 -4.03 49.92 -5.22
CA GLU A 371 -5.00 49.64 -6.29
C GLU A 371 -5.29 50.90 -7.13
N PRO A 372 -5.56 50.76 -8.45
CA PRO A 372 -6.11 51.85 -9.24
C PRO A 372 -7.51 52.26 -8.76
N SER A 373 -7.76 53.56 -8.65
CA SER A 373 -8.98 54.12 -8.06
C SER A 373 -10.29 53.71 -8.77
N ASN A 374 -10.22 53.29 -10.04
CA ASN A 374 -11.36 52.82 -10.81
C ASN A 374 -11.48 51.29 -10.92
N ARG A 375 -10.71 50.49 -10.16
CA ARG A 375 -10.66 49.01 -10.29
C ARG A 375 -12.05 48.36 -10.42
N VAL A 376 -13.01 48.73 -9.57
CA VAL A 376 -14.37 48.17 -9.59
C VAL A 376 -15.10 48.45 -10.91
N SER A 377 -14.89 49.62 -11.50
CA SER A 377 -15.44 50.02 -12.82
C SER A 377 -14.66 49.43 -13.99
N PHE A 378 -13.38 49.13 -13.80
CA PHE A 378 -12.51 48.53 -14.82
C PHE A 378 -12.72 47.03 -14.98
N ASN A 379 -12.97 46.27 -13.90
CA ASN A 379 -13.15 44.81 -13.99
C ASN A 379 -14.17 44.37 -15.07
N PRO A 380 -15.37 44.97 -15.19
CA PRO A 380 -16.32 44.65 -16.27
C PRO A 380 -15.79 44.89 -17.69
N LEU A 381 -14.90 45.88 -17.91
CA LEU A 381 -14.28 46.10 -19.21
C LEU A 381 -13.37 44.91 -19.57
N LEU A 382 -12.47 44.54 -18.65
CA LEU A 382 -11.50 43.47 -18.87
C LEU A 382 -12.18 42.10 -19.03
N ASP A 383 -13.22 41.81 -18.23
CA ASP A 383 -14.00 40.57 -18.35
C ASP A 383 -14.70 40.46 -19.71
N ASN A 384 -15.32 41.55 -20.21
CA ASN A 384 -15.95 41.53 -21.53
C ASN A 384 -14.92 41.46 -22.68
N ILE A 385 -13.75 42.11 -22.55
CA ILE A 385 -12.65 41.98 -23.52
C ILE A 385 -12.17 40.53 -23.62
N LEU A 386 -11.88 39.88 -22.49
CA LEU A 386 -11.41 38.49 -22.48
C LEU A 386 -12.49 37.51 -22.95
N LEU A 387 -13.77 37.75 -22.62
CA LEU A 387 -14.89 36.97 -23.14
C LEU A 387 -15.04 37.14 -24.66
N LEU A 388 -14.90 38.36 -25.19
CA LEU A 388 -14.94 38.62 -26.63
C LEU A 388 -13.78 37.92 -27.34
N SER A 389 -12.55 38.08 -26.87
CA SER A 389 -11.37 37.42 -27.45
C SER A 389 -11.49 35.90 -27.42
N LYS A 390 -12.01 35.31 -26.32
CA LYS A 390 -12.31 33.88 -26.25
C LYS A 390 -13.30 33.43 -27.34
N HIS A 391 -14.38 34.18 -27.57
CA HIS A 391 -15.37 33.84 -28.60
C HIS A 391 -14.83 34.07 -30.03
N ILE A 392 -14.06 35.13 -30.26
CA ILE A 392 -13.42 35.43 -31.55
C ILE A 392 -12.37 34.37 -31.90
N ASN A 393 -11.56 33.92 -30.92
CA ASN A 393 -10.51 32.92 -31.15
C ASN A 393 -11.07 31.52 -31.35
N ALA A 394 -12.14 31.18 -30.63
CA ALA A 394 -12.90 29.98 -30.92
C ALA A 394 -13.51 30.02 -32.34
N LEU A 395 -14.09 31.15 -32.75
CA LEU A 395 -14.64 31.33 -34.09
C LEU A 395 -13.54 31.27 -35.16
N HIS A 396 -12.39 31.89 -34.95
CA HIS A 396 -11.26 31.85 -35.88
C HIS A 396 -10.75 30.42 -36.11
N LYS A 397 -10.56 29.64 -35.05
CA LYS A 397 -10.18 28.22 -35.15
C LYS A 397 -11.24 27.40 -35.90
N VAL A 398 -12.52 27.57 -35.58
CA VAL A 398 -13.63 26.84 -36.20
C VAL A 398 -13.83 27.18 -37.68
N VAL A 399 -13.78 28.46 -38.03
CA VAL A 399 -13.82 28.91 -39.44
C VAL A 399 -12.63 28.35 -40.22
N THR A 400 -11.43 28.38 -39.65
CA THR A 400 -10.21 27.87 -40.30
C THR A 400 -10.26 26.36 -40.50
N ALA A 401 -10.82 25.61 -39.54
CA ALA A 401 -11.07 24.18 -39.70
C ALA A 401 -12.06 23.91 -40.85
N VAL A 402 -13.22 24.58 -40.89
CA VAL A 402 -14.21 24.42 -41.98
C VAL A 402 -13.64 24.78 -43.35
N GLU A 403 -12.92 25.89 -43.47
CA GLU A 403 -12.23 26.24 -44.72
C GLU A 403 -11.23 25.17 -45.16
N THR A 404 -10.47 24.62 -44.22
CA THR A 404 -9.44 23.61 -44.52
C THR A 404 -10.09 22.30 -44.97
N LEU A 405 -11.14 21.84 -44.29
CA LEU A 405 -11.93 20.66 -44.68
C LEU A 405 -12.50 20.79 -46.11
N LYS A 406 -13.01 21.98 -46.47
CA LYS A 406 -13.59 22.22 -47.82
C LYS A 406 -12.53 22.38 -48.91
N LYS A 407 -11.40 23.03 -48.63
CA LYS A 407 -10.27 23.09 -49.56
C LYS A 407 -9.62 21.72 -49.78
N ASP A 408 -9.70 20.84 -48.78
CA ASP A 408 -9.19 19.48 -48.82
C ASP A 408 -10.22 18.44 -49.35
N GLU A 409 -11.45 18.85 -49.66
CA GLU A 409 -12.55 17.97 -50.07
C GLU A 409 -12.13 16.98 -51.17
N ALA A 410 -11.41 17.45 -52.19
CA ALA A 410 -10.92 16.65 -53.31
C ALA A 410 -9.65 15.81 -53.02
N LYS A 411 -9.09 15.88 -51.81
CA LYS A 411 -7.78 15.31 -51.44
C LYS A 411 -7.86 14.32 -50.27
N HIS A 412 -7.47 14.69 -49.04
CA HIS A 412 -7.42 13.73 -47.94
C HIS A 412 -8.84 13.36 -47.48
N MET A 413 -9.76 14.34 -47.44
CA MET A 413 -11.16 14.11 -47.16
C MET A 413 -11.79 13.10 -48.11
N LYS A 414 -11.62 13.26 -49.43
CA LYS A 414 -12.07 12.27 -50.43
C LYS A 414 -11.58 10.86 -50.09
N ASN A 415 -10.31 10.69 -49.72
CA ASN A 415 -9.76 9.39 -49.36
C ASN A 415 -10.37 8.82 -48.05
N VAL A 416 -10.65 9.66 -47.06
CA VAL A 416 -11.38 9.26 -45.83
C VAL A 416 -12.80 8.80 -46.17
N LEU A 417 -13.51 9.55 -47.01
CA LEU A 417 -14.88 9.24 -47.46
C LEU A 417 -14.92 7.95 -48.30
N GLU A 418 -13.97 7.74 -49.21
CA GLU A 418 -13.85 6.53 -50.03
C GLU A 418 -13.59 5.27 -49.18
N ILE A 419 -12.75 5.36 -48.14
CA ILE A 419 -12.49 4.23 -47.24
C ILE A 419 -13.70 3.95 -46.32
N ALA A 420 -14.40 4.99 -45.87
CA ALA A 420 -15.61 4.89 -45.04
C ALA A 420 -16.89 4.56 -45.81
N ALA A 421 -16.87 4.53 -47.15
CA ALA A 421 -18.05 4.32 -47.98
C ALA A 421 -18.68 2.93 -47.81
N ASN A 422 -20.01 2.87 -47.95
CA ASN A 422 -20.83 1.64 -47.95
C ASN A 422 -20.43 0.60 -46.88
N PRO A 423 -20.34 0.98 -45.59
CA PRO A 423 -19.95 0.04 -44.56
C PRO A 423 -21.05 -1.00 -44.32
N THR A 424 -20.63 -2.17 -43.82
CA THR A 424 -21.46 -3.19 -43.19
C THR A 424 -20.84 -3.54 -41.82
N PRO A 425 -21.54 -4.24 -40.91
CA PRO A 425 -20.92 -4.74 -39.68
C PRO A 425 -19.65 -5.55 -39.97
N ASP A 426 -19.75 -6.54 -40.85
CA ASP A 426 -18.65 -7.41 -41.27
C ASP A 426 -17.41 -6.65 -41.82
N THR A 427 -17.61 -5.50 -42.49
CA THR A 427 -16.51 -4.71 -43.04
C THR A 427 -16.00 -3.61 -42.11
N ALA A 428 -16.74 -3.26 -41.05
CA ALA A 428 -16.51 -2.08 -40.21
C ALA A 428 -15.08 -2.05 -39.64
N TYR A 429 -14.64 -3.13 -38.98
CA TYR A 429 -13.29 -3.21 -38.44
C TYR A 429 -12.19 -3.20 -39.52
N SER A 430 -12.46 -3.70 -40.73
CA SER A 430 -11.50 -3.66 -41.85
C SER A 430 -11.36 -2.25 -42.42
N GLN A 431 -12.47 -1.52 -42.55
CA GLN A 431 -12.47 -0.12 -42.98
C GLN A 431 -11.82 0.80 -41.94
N LEU A 432 -12.05 0.54 -40.65
CA LEU A 432 -11.38 1.26 -39.56
C LEU A 432 -9.85 1.06 -39.55
N ASP A 433 -9.33 -0.15 -39.79
CA ASP A 433 -7.87 -0.33 -39.92
C ASP A 433 -7.32 0.40 -41.16
N LYS A 434 -8.05 0.43 -42.28
CA LYS A 434 -7.67 1.18 -43.49
C LYS A 434 -7.69 2.70 -43.26
N LEU A 435 -8.66 3.22 -42.50
CA LEU A 435 -8.69 4.63 -42.09
C LEU A 435 -7.49 4.98 -41.23
N ARG A 436 -7.27 4.26 -40.12
CA ARG A 436 -6.14 4.51 -39.21
C ARG A 436 -4.76 4.31 -39.84
N ALA A 437 -4.66 3.48 -40.88
CA ALA A 437 -3.44 3.34 -41.68
C ALA A 437 -3.26 4.46 -42.72
N SER A 438 -4.28 5.27 -43.01
CA SER A 438 -4.20 6.37 -43.98
C SER A 438 -3.70 7.66 -43.32
N PRO A 439 -2.61 8.27 -43.83
CA PRO A 439 -2.18 9.61 -43.41
C PRO A 439 -3.29 10.67 -43.59
N SER A 440 -4.20 10.44 -44.55
CA SER A 440 -5.36 11.30 -44.80
C SER A 440 -6.28 11.39 -43.59
N PHE A 441 -6.61 10.26 -42.97
CA PHE A 441 -7.48 10.21 -41.79
C PHE A 441 -6.83 10.92 -40.61
N LYS A 442 -5.54 10.67 -40.37
CA LYS A 442 -4.81 11.33 -39.29
C LYS A 442 -4.76 12.85 -39.48
N PHE A 443 -4.44 13.35 -40.68
CA PHE A 443 -4.44 14.80 -40.97
C PHE A 443 -5.78 15.45 -40.64
N ILE A 444 -6.89 14.79 -40.99
CA ILE A 444 -8.24 15.25 -40.67
C ILE A 444 -8.53 15.20 -39.17
N VAL A 445 -8.19 14.11 -38.48
CA VAL A 445 -8.45 14.00 -37.02
C VAL A 445 -7.60 14.98 -36.21
N ASP A 446 -6.30 15.15 -36.53
CA ASP A 446 -5.42 16.11 -35.85
C ASP A 446 -5.96 17.56 -36.00
N LEU A 447 -6.41 17.94 -37.20
CA LEU A 447 -7.08 19.22 -37.48
C LEU A 447 -8.35 19.41 -36.64
N LEU A 448 -9.18 18.36 -36.54
CA LEU A 448 -10.48 18.43 -35.86
C LEU A 448 -10.35 18.43 -34.33
N ARG A 449 -9.44 17.62 -33.76
CA ARG A 449 -9.09 17.66 -32.32
C ARG A 449 -8.56 19.06 -31.93
N GLY A 450 -7.80 19.71 -32.80
CA GLY A 450 -7.33 21.10 -32.61
C GLY A 450 -8.44 22.17 -32.57
N ALA A 451 -9.67 21.84 -33.01
CA ALA A 451 -10.82 22.73 -33.00
C ALA A 451 -11.90 22.37 -31.97
N ASP A 452 -11.89 21.18 -31.38
CA ASP A 452 -13.02 20.67 -30.57
C ASP A 452 -13.32 21.51 -29.32
N GLU A 453 -12.31 21.97 -28.59
CA GLU A 453 -12.49 22.91 -27.46
C GLU A 453 -13.21 24.19 -27.92
N SER A 454 -12.85 24.71 -29.10
CA SER A 454 -13.44 25.92 -29.68
C SER A 454 -14.88 25.69 -30.11
N ILE A 455 -15.22 24.48 -30.56
CA ILE A 455 -16.60 24.06 -30.84
C ILE A 455 -17.39 23.90 -29.54
N GLY A 456 -16.77 23.44 -28.46
CA GLY A 456 -17.31 23.48 -27.11
C GLY A 456 -17.68 24.90 -26.68
N ILE A 457 -16.75 25.85 -26.82
CA ILE A 457 -16.96 27.28 -26.52
C ILE A 457 -18.09 27.91 -27.35
N LEU A 458 -18.25 27.51 -28.62
CA LEU A 458 -19.30 28.00 -29.51
C LEU A 458 -20.59 27.16 -29.50
N THR A 459 -20.70 26.12 -28.66
CA THR A 459 -21.95 25.36 -28.51
C THR A 459 -22.80 26.04 -27.43
N PRO A 460 -23.96 26.65 -27.73
CA PRO A 460 -24.81 27.22 -26.71
C PRO A 460 -25.37 26.12 -25.79
N ASP A 461 -25.30 26.35 -24.47
CA ASP A 461 -25.98 25.51 -23.50
C ASP A 461 -27.48 25.84 -23.44
N LYS A 462 -28.32 24.82 -23.19
CA LYS A 462 -29.78 24.98 -23.11
C LYS A 462 -30.23 25.89 -21.96
N SER A 463 -29.35 26.21 -21.00
CA SER A 463 -29.65 27.09 -19.88
C SER A 463 -29.31 28.57 -20.13
N LYS A 464 -28.57 28.94 -21.21
CA LYS A 464 -28.09 30.31 -21.43
C LYS A 464 -27.95 30.73 -22.90
N ASN A 465 -28.49 31.90 -23.24
CA ASN A 465 -28.30 32.58 -24.54
C ASN A 465 -26.96 33.33 -24.62
N ASP A 466 -25.84 32.70 -24.21
CA ASP A 466 -24.55 33.40 -24.05
C ASP A 466 -23.83 33.69 -25.39
N LEU A 467 -24.23 33.06 -26.50
CA LEU A 467 -23.51 33.15 -27.78
C LEU A 467 -23.96 34.33 -28.68
N ILE A 468 -23.77 35.56 -28.19
CA ILE A 468 -24.02 36.78 -28.98
C ILE A 468 -22.78 37.69 -28.97
N ILE A 469 -21.85 37.43 -29.89
CA ILE A 469 -20.54 38.09 -30.02
C ILE A 469 -20.68 39.62 -30.08
N THR A 470 -21.69 40.11 -30.79
CA THR A 470 -21.98 41.54 -30.95
C THR A 470 -22.57 42.20 -29.71
N GLU A 471 -23.24 41.46 -28.82
CA GLU A 471 -23.70 41.99 -27.53
C GLU A 471 -22.58 42.04 -26.49
N THR A 472 -21.56 41.16 -26.59
CA THR A 472 -20.33 41.32 -25.82
C THR A 472 -19.54 42.55 -26.30
N ALA A 473 -19.44 42.77 -27.62
CA ALA A 473 -18.82 43.97 -28.18
C ALA A 473 -19.48 45.27 -27.67
N LYS A 474 -20.83 45.35 -27.72
CA LYS A 474 -21.61 46.50 -27.22
C LYS A 474 -21.41 46.83 -25.74
N LYS A 475 -20.90 45.90 -24.93
CA LYS A 475 -20.58 46.13 -23.49
C LYS A 475 -19.19 46.72 -23.27
N ILE A 476 -18.31 46.68 -24.26
CA ILE A 476 -16.90 47.12 -24.16
C ILE A 476 -16.80 48.62 -24.44
N THR A 477 -17.32 49.09 -25.57
CA THR A 477 -17.18 50.49 -26.01
C THR A 477 -17.65 51.53 -24.98
N PRO A 478 -18.80 51.37 -24.28
CA PRO A 478 -19.29 52.38 -23.33
C PRO A 478 -18.42 52.59 -22.09
N VAL A 479 -17.43 51.72 -21.83
CA VAL A 479 -16.57 51.76 -20.63
C VAL A 479 -15.08 51.58 -20.97
N PHE A 480 -14.68 51.74 -22.24
CA PHE A 480 -13.28 51.55 -22.66
C PHE A 480 -12.32 52.63 -22.11
N ASP A 481 -12.85 53.81 -21.75
CA ASP A 481 -12.12 54.90 -21.08
C ASP A 481 -11.54 54.50 -19.71
N GLN A 482 -12.11 53.46 -19.08
CA GLN A 482 -11.61 52.89 -17.83
C GLN A 482 -10.22 52.26 -17.98
N LEU A 483 -9.81 51.87 -19.19
CA LEU A 483 -8.51 51.25 -19.46
C LEU A 483 -7.34 52.19 -19.15
N GLU A 484 -7.34 53.39 -19.71
CA GLU A 484 -6.26 54.38 -19.50
C GLU A 484 -6.22 54.85 -18.03
N THR A 485 -7.40 55.07 -17.43
CA THR A 485 -7.54 55.40 -16.01
C THR A 485 -6.95 54.31 -15.11
N TYR A 486 -7.17 53.04 -15.44
CA TYR A 486 -6.64 51.90 -14.67
C TYR A 486 -5.13 51.75 -14.85
N LEU A 487 -4.63 51.80 -16.10
CA LEU A 487 -3.19 51.73 -16.42
C LEU A 487 -2.39 52.81 -15.70
N ASN A 488 -2.90 54.05 -15.66
CA ASN A 488 -2.27 55.17 -14.96
C ASN A 488 -2.25 55.02 -13.42
N GLY A 489 -3.08 54.14 -12.85
CA GLY A 489 -3.08 53.83 -11.41
C GLY A 489 -2.12 52.70 -10.99
N LEU A 490 -1.62 51.91 -11.94
CA LEU A 490 -0.72 50.77 -11.66
C LEU A 490 0.73 51.11 -11.23
N PRO A 491 1.37 52.25 -11.60
CA PRO A 491 2.82 52.38 -11.45
C PRO A 491 3.36 52.26 -10.02
N HIS A 492 2.60 52.70 -9.02
CA HIS A 492 3.02 52.56 -7.63
C HIS A 492 3.02 51.09 -7.17
N PHE A 493 1.95 50.34 -7.46
CA PHE A 493 1.87 48.89 -7.19
C PHE A 493 3.03 48.14 -7.87
N LEU A 494 3.26 48.40 -9.16
CA LEU A 494 4.34 47.77 -9.93
C LEU A 494 5.72 48.14 -9.36
N THR A 495 5.93 49.37 -8.90
CA THR A 495 7.20 49.82 -8.30
C THR A 495 7.53 49.10 -6.99
N GLN A 496 6.53 48.77 -6.15
CA GLN A 496 6.77 47.99 -4.93
C GLN A 496 7.26 46.56 -5.25
N PHE A 497 6.65 45.89 -6.23
CA PHE A 497 7.05 44.53 -6.61
C PHE A 497 8.33 44.49 -7.46
N ASP A 498 8.58 45.47 -8.33
CA ASP A 498 9.88 45.71 -8.96
C ASP A 498 11.00 45.89 -7.91
N SER A 499 10.72 46.57 -6.80
CA SER A 499 11.67 46.75 -5.69
C SER A 499 11.94 45.44 -4.94
N LEU A 500 10.91 44.63 -4.66
CA LEU A 500 11.09 43.29 -4.09
C LEU A 500 11.86 42.35 -5.04
N SER A 501 11.63 42.45 -6.36
CA SER A 501 12.29 41.59 -7.37
C SER A 501 13.82 41.70 -7.39
N LYS A 502 14.38 42.77 -6.81
CA LYS A 502 15.83 43.05 -6.72
C LYS A 502 16.48 42.44 -5.48
N ILE A 503 15.70 41.81 -4.60
CA ILE A 503 16.22 41.12 -3.41
C ILE A 503 16.92 39.81 -3.83
N SER A 504 18.12 39.58 -3.30
CA SER A 504 18.93 38.40 -3.63
C SER A 504 18.22 37.10 -3.26
N GLY A 505 17.96 36.26 -4.26
CA GLY A 505 17.31 34.95 -4.12
C GLY A 505 15.78 34.99 -4.02
N ILE A 506 15.12 36.13 -4.28
CA ILE A 506 13.66 36.28 -4.15
C ILE A 506 12.86 35.32 -5.05
N ASP A 507 13.44 34.89 -6.17
CA ASP A 507 12.94 33.83 -7.06
C ASP A 507 12.70 32.49 -6.33
N LYS A 508 13.45 32.23 -5.25
CA LYS A 508 13.35 31.02 -4.44
C LYS A 508 12.33 31.13 -3.30
N LEU A 509 11.74 32.30 -3.05
CA LEU A 509 10.90 32.58 -1.86
C LEU A 509 9.75 31.58 -1.71
N GLY A 510 8.99 31.34 -2.78
CA GLY A 510 7.86 30.40 -2.77
C GLY A 510 8.29 28.95 -2.48
N ALA A 511 9.42 28.52 -3.05
CA ALA A 511 9.99 27.19 -2.82
C ALA A 511 10.55 27.04 -1.40
N ALA A 512 11.21 28.08 -0.86
CA ALA A 512 11.75 28.11 0.49
C ALA A 512 10.65 27.95 1.55
N VAL A 513 9.62 28.80 1.50
CA VAL A 513 8.48 28.74 2.43
C VAL A 513 7.71 27.42 2.29
N SER A 514 7.48 26.95 1.06
CA SER A 514 6.84 25.65 0.83
C SER A 514 7.66 24.47 1.38
N THR A 515 9.00 24.59 1.40
CA THR A 515 9.90 23.57 1.95
C THR A 515 9.81 23.54 3.48
N ILE A 516 9.79 24.69 4.16
CA ILE A 516 9.53 24.76 5.62
C ILE A 516 8.17 24.12 5.94
N GLN A 517 7.11 24.51 5.22
CA GLN A 517 5.74 23.97 5.43
C GLN A 517 5.58 22.49 5.08
N LYS A 518 6.51 21.90 4.32
CA LYS A 518 6.61 20.46 4.07
C LYS A 518 7.33 19.77 5.23
N ILE A 519 8.49 20.29 5.64
CA ILE A 519 9.32 19.72 6.72
C ILE A 519 8.56 19.66 8.05
N ARG A 520 7.77 20.69 8.40
CA ARG A 520 6.85 20.68 9.56
C ARG A 520 5.87 19.49 9.61
N LYS A 521 5.63 18.82 8.48
CA LYS A 521 4.66 17.71 8.33
C LYS A 521 5.34 16.37 8.08
N THR A 522 6.66 16.34 7.94
CA THR A 522 7.43 15.10 7.85
C THR A 522 7.47 14.46 9.23
N GLN A 523 6.92 13.26 9.37
CA GLN A 523 7.17 12.41 10.54
C GLN A 523 8.44 11.60 10.29
N PHE A 524 9.42 11.70 11.18
CA PHE A 524 10.60 10.84 11.15
C PHE A 524 10.27 9.51 11.85
N SER A 525 10.56 8.39 11.20
CA SER A 525 10.33 7.05 11.76
C SER A 525 11.56 6.52 12.51
N GLY A 526 11.45 6.34 13.83
CA GLY A 526 12.46 5.64 14.64
C GLY A 526 12.45 6.06 16.12
N GLY A 527 13.29 5.39 16.92
CA GLY A 527 13.56 5.73 18.32
C GLY A 527 14.81 6.62 18.48
N SER A 528 15.40 6.59 19.68
CA SER A 528 16.68 7.22 20.01
C SER A 528 17.85 6.52 19.31
N PHE A 529 18.84 7.29 18.83
CA PHE A 529 20.04 6.74 18.17
C PHE A 529 21.09 6.21 19.18
N GLU A 530 20.88 6.48 20.47
CA GLU A 530 21.68 6.03 21.61
C GLU A 530 22.06 4.54 21.56
N ASN A 531 21.11 3.65 21.24
CA ASN A 531 21.36 2.21 21.19
C ASN A 531 22.41 1.84 20.14
N VAL A 532 22.28 2.45 18.94
CA VAL A 532 23.20 2.23 17.82
C VAL A 532 24.60 2.72 18.19
N VAL A 533 24.70 3.91 18.80
CA VAL A 533 25.98 4.47 19.27
C VAL A 533 26.63 3.58 20.34
N ALA A 534 25.87 3.15 21.35
CA ALA A 534 26.38 2.26 22.38
C ALA A 534 26.91 0.95 21.77
N LYS A 535 26.20 0.40 20.79
CA LYS A 535 26.62 -0.83 20.10
C LYS A 535 27.90 -0.64 19.28
N VAL A 536 28.10 0.52 18.65
CA VAL A 536 29.36 0.83 17.94
C VAL A 536 30.56 0.82 18.89
N GLU A 537 30.44 1.39 20.08
CA GLU A 537 31.57 1.41 21.03
C GLU A 537 31.84 0.02 21.67
N GLU A 538 30.80 -0.81 21.87
CA GLU A 538 30.96 -2.24 22.21
C GLU A 538 31.72 -3.00 21.09
N VAL A 539 31.33 -2.81 19.83
CA VAL A 539 31.93 -3.43 18.65
C VAL A 539 33.37 -2.96 18.43
N LYS A 540 33.67 -1.67 18.56
CA LYS A 540 35.03 -1.10 18.52
C LYS A 540 35.93 -1.73 19.59
N THR A 541 35.45 -1.83 20.83
CA THR A 541 36.20 -2.42 21.95
C THR A 541 36.52 -3.89 21.67
N SER A 542 35.54 -4.65 21.17
CA SER A 542 35.70 -6.07 20.85
C SER A 542 36.59 -6.31 19.63
N LEU A 543 36.50 -5.48 18.59
CA LEU A 543 37.41 -5.50 17.44
C LEU A 543 38.87 -5.26 17.86
N ALA A 544 39.12 -4.31 18.77
CA ALA A 544 40.44 -4.05 19.31
C ALA A 544 40.97 -5.24 20.14
N SER A 545 40.11 -5.93 20.90
CA SER A 545 40.49 -7.18 21.58
C SER A 545 40.91 -8.25 20.57
N LEU A 546 40.08 -8.49 19.54
CA LEU A 546 40.32 -9.50 18.51
C LEU A 546 41.62 -9.25 17.71
N GLN A 547 41.91 -7.99 17.36
CA GLN A 547 43.18 -7.59 16.74
C GLN A 547 44.38 -7.91 17.65
N ASN A 548 44.26 -7.70 18.97
CA ASN A 548 45.31 -8.00 19.95
C ASN A 548 45.49 -9.52 20.15
N SER A 549 44.40 -10.30 20.20
CA SER A 549 44.46 -11.77 20.27
C SER A 549 45.15 -12.36 19.04
N ILE A 550 44.80 -11.90 17.83
CA ILE A 550 45.46 -12.29 16.58
C ILE A 550 46.97 -11.95 16.62
N ALA A 551 47.34 -10.73 17.00
CA ALA A 551 48.74 -10.35 17.16
C ALA A 551 49.46 -11.19 18.23
N GLY A 552 48.72 -11.64 19.24
CA GLY A 552 49.17 -12.48 20.34
C GLY A 552 49.57 -13.90 19.94
N MET A 553 49.07 -14.45 18.82
CA MET A 553 49.35 -15.82 18.38
C MET A 553 50.76 -15.99 17.76
N LYS A 554 51.39 -14.90 17.32
CA LYS A 554 52.66 -14.93 16.58
C LYS A 554 53.78 -15.62 17.36
N GLY A 555 54.22 -16.79 16.89
CA GLY A 555 55.38 -17.53 17.39
C GLY A 555 55.28 -18.11 18.81
N LYS A 556 54.07 -18.33 19.37
CA LYS A 556 53.90 -18.73 20.79
C LYS A 556 53.53 -20.18 21.07
N ASP A 557 53.11 -20.97 20.09
CA ASP A 557 52.69 -22.36 20.31
C ASP A 557 53.79 -23.38 19.98
N GLU A 558 54.02 -24.31 20.89
CA GLU A 558 54.93 -25.45 20.73
C GLU A 558 54.34 -26.53 19.81
N ASP A 559 53.03 -26.80 19.90
CA ASP A 559 52.39 -27.87 19.12
C ASP A 559 52.27 -27.50 17.63
N SER A 560 51.93 -26.24 17.33
CA SER A 560 51.91 -25.70 15.97
C SER A 560 53.27 -25.67 15.26
N LYS A 561 54.40 -25.89 15.96
CA LYS A 561 55.73 -25.97 15.31
C LYS A 561 55.76 -27.03 14.21
N LEU A 562 55.02 -28.13 14.37
CA LEU A 562 54.91 -29.18 13.35
C LEU A 562 54.33 -28.67 12.03
N LEU A 563 53.38 -27.73 12.07
CA LEU A 563 52.83 -27.06 10.88
C LEU A 563 53.79 -26.02 10.29
N MET A 564 54.65 -25.43 11.12
CA MET A 564 55.61 -24.39 10.73
C MET A 564 56.84 -24.93 9.99
N GLU A 565 57.18 -26.20 10.18
CA GLU A 565 58.26 -26.90 9.45
C GLU A 565 57.79 -27.56 8.14
N LEU A 566 56.59 -27.24 7.67
CA LEU A 566 56.00 -27.74 6.42
C LEU A 566 55.81 -26.61 5.41
N ASN A 567 55.53 -26.99 4.15
CA ASN A 567 55.18 -26.05 3.10
C ASN A 567 53.96 -25.20 3.51
N ASP A 568 53.92 -23.96 3.03
CA ASP A 568 52.78 -23.07 3.22
C ASP A 568 51.64 -23.47 2.27
N VAL A 569 50.46 -23.77 2.82
CA VAL A 569 49.31 -24.23 2.02
C VAL A 569 48.30 -23.13 1.70
N LEU A 570 48.55 -21.86 2.09
CA LEU A 570 47.57 -20.78 1.91
C LEU A 570 47.13 -20.58 0.46
N LYS A 571 48.06 -20.50 -0.49
CA LYS A 571 47.70 -20.29 -1.92
C LYS A 571 47.02 -21.53 -2.53
N ASP A 572 47.35 -22.73 -2.07
CA ASP A 572 46.74 -23.96 -2.57
C ASP A 572 45.32 -24.16 -2.00
N SER A 573 45.12 -23.92 -0.70
CA SER A 573 43.80 -23.82 -0.07
C SER A 573 42.95 -22.75 -0.75
N GLN A 574 43.49 -21.55 -0.99
CA GLN A 574 42.79 -20.46 -1.70
C GLN A 574 42.24 -20.88 -3.07
N THR A 575 43.03 -21.66 -3.83
CA THR A 575 42.63 -22.20 -5.13
C THR A 575 41.54 -23.25 -4.98
N VAL A 576 41.70 -24.25 -4.11
CA VAL A 576 40.72 -25.34 -3.94
C VAL A 576 39.39 -24.83 -3.36
N GLY A 577 39.43 -23.93 -2.37
CA GLY A 577 38.24 -23.28 -1.82
C GLY A 577 37.48 -22.45 -2.86
N SER A 578 38.20 -21.67 -3.65
CA SER A 578 37.62 -20.89 -4.76
C SER A 578 36.98 -21.79 -5.83
N ALA A 579 37.61 -22.90 -6.20
CA ALA A 579 37.01 -23.89 -7.11
C ALA A 579 35.76 -24.58 -6.51
N THR A 580 35.79 -24.88 -5.20
CA THR A 580 34.69 -25.56 -4.50
C THR A 580 33.46 -24.67 -4.34
N ARG A 581 33.63 -23.34 -4.19
CA ARG A 581 32.50 -22.39 -4.11
C ARG A 581 31.48 -22.61 -5.23
N VAL A 582 31.92 -22.86 -6.46
CA VAL A 582 31.03 -23.16 -7.60
C VAL A 582 30.09 -24.32 -7.30
N PHE A 583 30.61 -25.43 -6.77
CA PHE A 583 29.80 -26.63 -6.51
C PHE A 583 28.79 -26.41 -5.38
N ARG A 584 29.17 -25.62 -4.36
CA ARG A 584 28.25 -25.19 -3.30
C ARG A 584 27.17 -24.24 -3.82
N SER A 585 27.52 -23.32 -4.72
CA SER A 585 26.55 -22.47 -5.43
C SER A 585 25.58 -23.33 -6.25
N MET A 586 26.08 -24.33 -6.97
CA MET A 586 25.26 -25.28 -7.73
C MET A 586 24.35 -26.13 -6.83
N GLU A 587 24.81 -26.55 -5.64
CA GLU A 587 24.00 -27.28 -4.67
C GLU A 587 22.84 -26.42 -4.12
N LYS A 588 23.13 -25.21 -3.60
CA LYS A 588 22.10 -24.24 -3.17
C LYS A 588 21.07 -24.01 -4.28
N THR A 589 21.55 -23.85 -5.52
CA THR A 589 20.73 -23.63 -6.71
C THR A 589 19.83 -24.82 -7.07
N ASP A 590 20.29 -26.05 -6.90
CA ASP A 590 19.51 -27.25 -7.22
C ASP A 590 18.47 -27.59 -6.15
N LYS A 591 18.83 -27.34 -4.88
CA LYS A 591 17.98 -27.51 -3.69
C LYS A 591 16.84 -26.49 -3.66
N ASP A 592 17.17 -25.21 -3.77
CA ASP A 592 16.28 -24.08 -3.51
C ASP A 592 16.03 -23.27 -4.80
N ARG A 593 15.30 -23.88 -5.75
CA ARG A 593 14.99 -23.31 -7.08
C ARG A 593 13.95 -22.17 -6.99
N ILE A 594 14.42 -20.96 -6.71
CA ILE A 594 13.61 -19.75 -6.52
C ILE A 594 13.05 -19.21 -7.85
N VAL A 595 11.72 -19.26 -8.00
CA VAL A 595 11.00 -18.40 -8.95
C VAL A 595 10.74 -17.04 -8.32
N VAL A 596 11.29 -15.98 -8.92
CA VAL A 596 11.31 -14.62 -8.38
C VAL A 596 9.94 -13.95 -8.54
N LEU A 597 9.40 -13.92 -9.75
CA LEU A 597 8.15 -13.23 -10.08
C LEU A 597 6.97 -14.18 -10.31
N ASP A 598 5.76 -13.67 -10.08
CA ASP A 598 4.51 -14.26 -10.53
C ASP A 598 3.81 -13.35 -11.55
N GLN A 599 2.74 -13.83 -12.18
CA GLN A 599 2.04 -13.07 -13.23
C GLN A 599 1.41 -11.76 -12.71
N VAL A 600 1.11 -11.65 -11.41
CA VAL A 600 0.51 -10.45 -10.80
C VAL A 600 1.58 -9.39 -10.57
N THR A 601 2.71 -9.78 -10.01
CA THR A 601 3.87 -8.92 -9.76
C THR A 601 4.53 -8.46 -11.06
N VAL A 602 4.62 -9.29 -12.11
CA VAL A 602 5.05 -8.87 -13.46
C VAL A 602 4.20 -7.69 -13.97
N GLY A 603 2.87 -7.82 -13.95
CA GLY A 603 1.96 -6.77 -14.41
C GLY A 603 2.04 -5.49 -13.57
N LEU A 604 2.21 -5.63 -12.26
CA LEU A 604 2.38 -4.52 -11.32
C LEU A 604 3.67 -3.74 -11.60
N ILE A 605 4.81 -4.42 -11.72
CA ILE A 605 6.12 -3.80 -12.03
C ILE A 605 6.09 -3.11 -13.40
N GLN A 606 5.56 -3.76 -14.44
CA GLN A 606 5.48 -3.19 -15.80
C GLN A 606 4.62 -1.92 -15.89
N ASN A 607 3.58 -1.81 -15.06
CA ASN A 607 2.78 -0.60 -14.94
C ASN A 607 3.58 0.50 -14.23
N LYS A 608 4.07 0.19 -13.03
CA LYS A 608 4.63 1.17 -12.09
C LYS A 608 6.02 1.68 -12.43
N MET A 609 6.90 0.86 -13.03
CA MET A 609 8.25 1.29 -13.39
C MET A 609 8.26 2.53 -14.30
N LYS A 610 7.21 2.76 -15.11
CA LYS A 610 7.08 3.91 -16.00
C LYS A 610 7.12 5.27 -15.29
N GLN A 611 6.85 5.31 -13.98
CA GLN A 611 6.84 6.52 -13.15
C GLN A 611 8.13 6.69 -12.33
N MET A 612 9.09 5.76 -12.46
CA MET A 612 10.40 5.82 -11.80
C MET A 612 11.46 6.46 -12.71
N ASP A 613 12.64 6.75 -12.17
CA ASP A 613 13.78 7.26 -12.94
C ASP A 613 14.33 6.24 -13.95
N SER A 614 15.27 6.69 -14.79
CA SER A 614 15.81 5.91 -15.90
C SER A 614 16.69 4.72 -15.50
N GLU A 615 17.35 4.74 -14.34
CA GLU A 615 18.23 3.65 -13.89
C GLU A 615 17.44 2.60 -13.10
N ASP A 616 16.45 3.00 -12.29
CA ASP A 616 15.47 2.05 -11.73
C ASP A 616 14.60 1.42 -12.83
N GLN A 617 14.18 2.18 -13.85
CA GLN A 617 13.49 1.62 -15.03
C GLN A 617 14.32 0.61 -15.81
N LYS A 618 15.65 0.76 -15.85
CA LYS A 618 16.56 -0.19 -16.50
C LYS A 618 16.70 -1.44 -15.63
N THR A 619 16.95 -1.25 -14.33
CA THR A 619 17.16 -2.34 -13.37
C THR A 619 15.91 -3.20 -13.17
N LEU A 620 14.70 -2.61 -13.23
CA LEU A 620 13.45 -3.37 -13.20
C LEU A 620 13.15 -4.12 -14.51
N LYS A 621 13.74 -3.74 -15.66
CA LYS A 621 13.71 -4.57 -16.88
C LYS A 621 14.62 -5.79 -16.77
N GLU A 622 15.75 -5.67 -16.07
CA GLU A 622 16.63 -6.79 -15.73
C GLU A 622 15.88 -7.79 -14.81
N LEU A 623 15.12 -7.30 -13.82
CA LEU A 623 14.22 -8.13 -12.99
C LEU A 623 13.15 -8.88 -13.80
N LEU A 624 12.47 -8.19 -14.72
CA LEU A 624 11.42 -8.78 -15.56
C LEU A 624 11.93 -9.88 -16.51
N ALA A 625 13.25 -9.96 -16.73
CA ALA A 625 13.89 -11.03 -17.50
C ALA A 625 14.54 -12.13 -16.61
N LEU A 626 14.51 -11.97 -15.28
CA LEU A 626 15.37 -12.75 -14.38
C LEU A 626 15.02 -14.23 -14.31
N ASP A 627 13.73 -14.59 -14.21
CA ASP A 627 13.32 -16.00 -14.13
C ASP A 627 13.70 -16.79 -15.41
N ALA A 628 13.76 -16.13 -16.56
CA ALA A 628 14.25 -16.73 -17.80
C ALA A 628 15.77 -16.95 -17.78
N GLN A 629 16.54 -16.06 -17.14
CA GLN A 629 17.99 -16.24 -16.93
C GLN A 629 18.26 -17.37 -15.92
N LEU A 630 17.52 -17.40 -14.80
CA LEU A 630 17.63 -18.45 -13.79
C LEU A 630 17.31 -19.83 -14.35
N ALA A 631 16.31 -19.96 -15.23
CA ALA A 631 16.02 -21.22 -15.93
C ALA A 631 17.22 -21.75 -16.74
N VAL A 632 18.05 -20.88 -17.33
CA VAL A 632 19.30 -21.27 -18.01
C VAL A 632 20.34 -21.76 -17.00
N VAL A 633 20.51 -21.08 -15.87
CA VAL A 633 21.41 -21.50 -14.78
C VAL A 633 20.99 -22.87 -14.23
N TYR A 634 19.69 -23.09 -13.99
CA TYR A 634 19.15 -24.37 -13.53
C TYR A 634 19.37 -25.51 -14.56
N GLY A 635 19.38 -25.17 -15.85
CA GLY A 635 19.76 -26.07 -16.94
C GLY A 635 21.24 -26.47 -16.89
N GLN A 636 22.14 -25.50 -16.67
CA GLN A 636 23.59 -25.75 -16.51
C GLN A 636 23.87 -26.65 -15.31
N VAL A 637 23.33 -26.32 -14.13
CA VAL A 637 23.44 -27.12 -12.89
C VAL A 637 22.92 -28.54 -13.10
N GLY A 638 21.76 -28.69 -13.76
CA GLY A 638 21.21 -30.00 -14.13
C GLY A 638 22.06 -30.79 -15.13
N GLY A 639 22.90 -30.13 -15.93
CA GLY A 639 23.88 -30.75 -16.82
C GLY A 639 25.09 -31.29 -16.06
N VAL A 640 25.67 -30.49 -15.15
CA VAL A 640 26.78 -30.91 -14.27
C VAL A 640 26.36 -32.11 -13.42
N LYS A 641 25.20 -32.02 -12.75
CA LYS A 641 24.67 -33.09 -11.87
C LYS A 641 24.47 -34.44 -12.59
N LYS A 642 24.17 -34.45 -13.90
CA LYS A 642 24.03 -35.66 -14.72
C LYS A 642 25.36 -36.26 -15.19
N SER A 643 26.41 -35.45 -15.28
CA SER A 643 27.68 -35.80 -15.92
C SER A 643 28.72 -36.36 -14.94
N ALA A 644 28.35 -36.53 -13.68
CA ALA A 644 29.27 -36.57 -12.56
C ALA A 644 29.32 -37.94 -11.87
N THR A 645 30.53 -38.49 -11.74
CA THR A 645 30.81 -39.86 -11.27
C THR A 645 31.46 -39.87 -9.89
N SER A 646 31.50 -41.04 -9.24
CA SER A 646 32.30 -41.26 -8.02
C SER A 646 33.79 -41.39 -8.34
N SER A 647 34.66 -40.74 -7.55
CA SER A 647 36.08 -41.07 -7.55
C SER A 647 36.31 -42.51 -7.03
N PRO A 648 37.28 -43.26 -7.58
CA PRO A 648 37.62 -44.59 -7.09
C PRO A 648 38.67 -44.59 -5.95
N THR A 649 39.27 -43.45 -5.59
CA THR A 649 40.34 -43.37 -4.58
C THR A 649 40.08 -42.28 -3.52
N SER A 650 40.94 -42.23 -2.50
CA SER A 650 40.92 -41.27 -1.39
C SER A 650 41.79 -40.03 -1.62
N ASP A 651 42.63 -40.02 -2.66
CA ASP A 651 43.60 -38.95 -2.93
C ASP A 651 42.88 -37.66 -3.35
N LEU A 652 43.30 -36.50 -2.84
CA LEU A 652 42.65 -35.22 -3.12
C LEU A 652 42.75 -34.86 -4.60
N SER A 653 43.89 -35.13 -5.22
CA SER A 653 44.11 -34.98 -6.67
C SER A 653 43.12 -35.76 -7.56
N SER A 654 42.47 -36.80 -7.03
CA SER A 654 41.40 -37.54 -7.73
C SER A 654 40.11 -36.73 -7.93
N LEU A 655 39.95 -35.60 -7.24
CA LEU A 655 38.75 -34.75 -7.31
C LEU A 655 38.78 -33.76 -8.48
N HIS A 656 39.95 -33.45 -9.07
CA HIS A 656 40.06 -32.47 -10.16
C HIS A 656 39.14 -32.74 -11.39
N PRO A 657 38.96 -33.99 -11.86
CA PRO A 657 38.01 -34.29 -12.93
C PRO A 657 36.55 -33.90 -12.61
N ILE A 658 36.17 -33.85 -11.32
CA ILE A 658 34.85 -33.37 -10.88
C ILE A 658 34.78 -31.85 -11.04
N PHE A 659 35.81 -31.10 -10.59
CA PHE A 659 35.86 -29.64 -10.76
C PHE A 659 35.76 -29.21 -12.23
N LEU A 660 36.39 -29.94 -13.15
CA LEU A 660 36.31 -29.66 -14.60
C LEU A 660 34.88 -29.71 -15.18
N LEU A 661 33.95 -30.45 -14.56
CA LEU A 661 32.56 -30.54 -15.03
C LEU A 661 31.83 -29.18 -15.00
N ALA A 662 32.17 -28.32 -14.03
CA ALA A 662 31.57 -27.00 -13.90
C ALA A 662 32.14 -25.96 -14.87
N LYS A 663 33.30 -26.22 -15.52
CA LYS A 663 33.98 -25.24 -16.39
C LYS A 663 33.13 -24.74 -17.56
N ASN A 664 32.23 -25.56 -18.07
CA ASN A 664 31.32 -25.19 -19.16
C ASN A 664 30.01 -24.52 -18.68
N SER A 665 29.88 -24.25 -17.38
CA SER A 665 28.74 -23.58 -16.76
C SER A 665 29.16 -22.19 -16.26
N PRO A 666 28.81 -21.09 -16.96
CA PRO A 666 29.15 -19.74 -16.51
C PRO A 666 28.25 -19.21 -15.38
N GLY A 667 27.05 -19.77 -15.19
CA GLY A 667 26.06 -19.23 -14.25
C GLY A 667 25.48 -17.90 -14.75
N THR A 668 25.38 -16.90 -13.86
CA THR A 668 25.01 -15.51 -14.20
C THR A 668 25.69 -14.48 -13.30
N SER A 669 26.09 -13.34 -13.87
CA SER A 669 26.72 -12.20 -13.18
C SER A 669 25.71 -11.13 -12.73
N THR A 670 24.42 -11.48 -12.63
CA THR A 670 23.34 -10.58 -12.20
C THR A 670 23.61 -9.97 -10.81
N ASN A 671 23.49 -8.65 -10.67
CA ASN A 671 23.62 -7.96 -9.39
C ASN A 671 22.27 -7.89 -8.66
N PHE A 672 21.92 -8.95 -7.94
CA PHE A 672 20.62 -9.09 -7.26
C PHE A 672 20.37 -7.97 -6.23
N LEU A 673 21.39 -7.52 -5.50
CA LEU A 673 21.28 -6.42 -4.52
C LEU A 673 21.09 -5.04 -5.17
N LYS A 674 21.47 -4.84 -6.43
CA LYS A 674 21.08 -3.65 -7.21
C LYS A 674 19.59 -3.72 -7.53
N ILE A 675 19.11 -4.86 -8.01
CA ILE A 675 17.69 -5.07 -8.31
C ILE A 675 16.82 -4.92 -7.05
N GLY A 676 17.27 -5.46 -5.92
CA GLY A 676 16.58 -5.33 -4.63
C GLY A 676 16.39 -3.88 -4.17
N ARG A 677 17.31 -2.97 -4.52
CA ARG A 677 17.16 -1.53 -4.23
C ARG A 677 16.08 -0.88 -5.08
N SER A 678 16.03 -1.15 -6.39
CA SER A 678 14.95 -0.67 -7.25
C SER A 678 13.58 -1.24 -6.85
N VAL A 679 13.55 -2.48 -6.35
CA VAL A 679 12.35 -3.12 -5.75
C VAL A 679 11.90 -2.41 -4.47
N VAL A 680 12.84 -2.01 -3.59
CA VAL A 680 12.52 -1.18 -2.42
C VAL A 680 12.01 0.19 -2.82
N ASN A 681 12.64 0.87 -3.78
CA ASN A 681 12.17 2.17 -4.29
C ASN A 681 10.76 2.06 -4.87
N LEU A 682 10.49 1.01 -5.65
CA LEU A 682 9.16 0.69 -6.18
C LEU A 682 8.12 0.51 -5.05
N SER A 683 8.49 -0.17 -3.96
CA SER A 683 7.58 -0.38 -2.81
C SER A 683 7.18 0.90 -2.06
N LYS A 684 7.94 2.01 -2.23
CA LYS A 684 7.66 3.31 -1.62
C LYS A 684 6.60 4.14 -2.36
N ASP A 685 6.04 3.64 -3.47
CA ASP A 685 4.90 4.27 -4.16
C ASP A 685 3.64 4.24 -3.26
N SER A 686 3.14 5.43 -2.92
CA SER A 686 1.99 5.64 -2.02
C SER A 686 0.64 5.26 -2.61
N THR A 687 0.59 4.89 -3.90
CA THR A 687 -0.62 4.40 -4.56
C THR A 687 -0.68 2.87 -4.69
N LEU A 688 0.32 2.16 -4.12
CA LEU A 688 0.27 0.71 -3.91
C LEU A 688 -0.57 0.38 -2.66
N THR A 689 -1.32 -0.71 -2.71
CA THR A 689 -1.95 -1.25 -1.49
C THR A 689 -0.91 -1.93 -0.59
N SER A 690 -1.21 -2.08 0.71
CA SER A 690 -0.28 -2.74 1.65
C SER A 690 0.07 -4.18 1.23
N ASP A 691 -0.87 -4.93 0.64
CA ASP A 691 -0.62 -6.26 0.09
C ASP A 691 0.29 -6.23 -1.14
N GLN A 692 0.16 -5.22 -2.01
CA GLN A 692 1.05 -5.00 -3.15
C GLN A 692 2.46 -4.61 -2.70
N GLN A 693 2.58 -3.71 -1.73
CA GLN A 693 3.87 -3.34 -1.12
C GLN A 693 4.53 -4.59 -0.50
N LYS A 694 3.77 -5.41 0.23
CA LYS A 694 4.27 -6.66 0.80
C LYS A 694 4.72 -7.64 -0.30
N ALA A 695 3.93 -7.85 -1.35
CA ALA A 695 4.31 -8.72 -2.46
C ALA A 695 5.60 -8.24 -3.16
N ILE A 696 5.78 -6.93 -3.32
CA ILE A 696 7.03 -6.34 -3.85
C ILE A 696 8.19 -6.56 -2.85
N LEU A 697 7.98 -6.43 -1.54
CA LEU A 697 9.02 -6.67 -0.53
C LEU A 697 9.39 -8.15 -0.36
N GLU A 698 8.51 -9.12 -0.67
CA GLU A 698 8.91 -10.53 -0.75
C GLU A 698 9.85 -10.80 -1.93
N ILE A 699 9.78 -10.03 -3.03
CA ILE A 699 10.75 -10.11 -4.14
C ILE A 699 12.16 -9.74 -3.65
N LYS A 700 12.29 -8.71 -2.78
CA LYS A 700 13.59 -8.33 -2.18
C LYS A 700 14.24 -9.54 -1.48
N LYS A 701 13.49 -10.26 -0.63
CA LYS A 701 14.00 -11.44 0.08
C LYS A 701 14.45 -12.55 -0.87
N LYS A 702 13.69 -12.81 -1.94
CA LYS A 702 14.07 -13.79 -2.99
C LYS A 702 15.38 -13.39 -3.68
N LEU A 703 15.56 -12.10 -3.98
CA LEU A 703 16.78 -11.57 -4.60
C LEU A 703 17.99 -11.67 -3.65
N GLU A 704 17.81 -11.37 -2.36
CA GLU A 704 18.86 -11.55 -1.34
C GLU A 704 19.21 -13.05 -1.17
N THR A 705 18.22 -13.93 -1.19
CA THR A 705 18.46 -15.39 -1.15
C THR A 705 19.27 -15.85 -2.36
N LEU A 706 18.93 -15.40 -3.57
CA LEU A 706 19.70 -15.68 -4.80
C LEU A 706 21.11 -15.10 -4.77
N ASP A 707 21.30 -13.91 -4.18
CA ASP A 707 22.62 -13.31 -4.00
C ASP A 707 23.52 -14.18 -3.11
N SER A 708 22.96 -14.75 -2.04
CA SER A 708 23.65 -15.70 -1.15
C SER A 708 24.06 -17.02 -1.82
N PHE A 709 23.52 -17.33 -3.01
CA PHE A 709 23.90 -18.53 -3.75
C PHE A 709 25.21 -18.35 -4.52
N GLY A 710 25.60 -17.11 -4.90
CA GLY A 710 26.84 -16.88 -5.63
C GLY A 710 26.84 -17.47 -7.03
N LEU A 711 25.94 -16.98 -7.88
CA LEU A 711 25.68 -17.57 -9.20
C LEU A 711 26.68 -17.20 -10.30
N ASP A 712 27.70 -16.38 -10.02
CA ASP A 712 28.70 -15.97 -11.03
C ASP A 712 29.88 -16.96 -11.06
N PHE A 713 29.61 -18.16 -11.60
CA PHE A 713 30.58 -19.27 -11.61
C PHE A 713 31.87 -18.91 -12.35
N THR A 714 31.82 -17.96 -13.31
CA THR A 714 32.99 -17.52 -14.08
C THR A 714 34.12 -16.96 -13.23
N ARG A 715 33.80 -16.34 -12.08
CA ARG A 715 34.76 -15.81 -11.09
C ARG A 715 35.76 -16.86 -10.58
N HIS A 716 35.39 -18.13 -10.67
CA HIS A 716 36.10 -19.26 -10.09
C HIS A 716 36.69 -20.21 -11.14
N HIS A 717 36.50 -19.94 -12.44
CA HIS A 717 36.99 -20.82 -13.53
C HIS A 717 38.53 -20.92 -13.59
N SER A 718 39.25 -19.86 -13.26
CA SER A 718 40.73 -19.91 -13.11
C SER A 718 41.18 -20.81 -11.98
N ALA A 719 40.45 -20.80 -10.85
CA ALA A 719 40.72 -21.66 -9.72
C ALA A 719 40.41 -23.14 -10.02
N ILE A 720 39.38 -23.42 -10.83
CA ILE A 720 39.11 -24.77 -11.37
C ILE A 720 40.30 -25.27 -12.19
N ASP A 721 40.90 -24.43 -13.05
CA ASP A 721 42.06 -24.82 -13.86
C ASP A 721 43.34 -25.01 -13.03
N GLU A 722 43.59 -24.15 -12.04
CA GLU A 722 44.74 -24.29 -11.12
C GLU A 722 44.56 -25.45 -10.12
N SER A 723 43.32 -25.87 -9.83
CA SER A 723 42.97 -26.78 -8.73
C SER A 723 43.76 -28.09 -8.70
N LYS A 724 44.08 -28.68 -9.87
CA LYS A 724 44.82 -29.96 -9.93
C LYS A 724 46.14 -29.88 -9.15
N LYS A 725 46.94 -28.84 -9.44
CA LYS A 725 48.26 -28.66 -8.84
C LYS A 725 48.14 -28.45 -7.33
N SER A 726 47.13 -27.69 -6.90
CA SER A 726 46.91 -27.39 -5.49
C SER A 726 46.43 -28.61 -4.70
N LEU A 727 45.57 -29.46 -5.28
CA LEU A 727 45.22 -30.77 -4.70
C LEU A 727 46.45 -31.67 -4.58
N GLU A 728 47.30 -31.74 -5.61
CA GLU A 728 48.58 -32.47 -5.57
C GLU A 728 49.54 -31.92 -4.48
N GLN A 729 49.56 -30.61 -4.21
CA GLN A 729 50.34 -30.05 -3.10
C GLN A 729 49.75 -30.40 -1.72
N LEU A 730 48.42 -30.47 -1.59
CA LEU A 730 47.76 -30.89 -0.35
C LEU A 730 48.00 -32.38 -0.05
N ASP A 731 47.94 -33.26 -1.06
CA ASP A 731 48.34 -34.69 -0.94
C ASP A 731 49.79 -34.83 -0.41
N VAL A 732 50.72 -34.02 -0.95
CA VAL A 732 52.11 -33.96 -0.47
C VAL A 732 52.22 -33.37 0.94
N PHE A 733 51.41 -32.37 1.29
CA PHE A 733 51.40 -31.77 2.63
C PHE A 733 50.98 -32.79 3.70
N PHE A 734 49.85 -33.49 3.53
CA PHE A 734 49.37 -34.46 4.51
C PHE A 734 50.33 -35.65 4.65
N SER A 735 50.88 -36.13 3.53
CA SER A 735 51.97 -37.14 3.54
C SER A 735 53.19 -36.68 4.35
N SER A 736 53.56 -35.40 4.22
CA SER A 736 54.70 -34.81 4.95
C SER A 736 54.38 -34.62 6.44
N PHE A 737 53.18 -34.18 6.80
CA PHE A 737 52.70 -34.05 8.17
C PHE A 737 52.73 -35.41 8.91
N LYS A 738 52.16 -36.45 8.29
CA LYS A 738 52.22 -37.84 8.78
C LYS A 738 53.66 -38.28 9.08
N SER A 739 54.59 -38.00 8.17
CA SER A 739 56.00 -38.36 8.35
C SER A 739 56.62 -37.70 9.59
N LYS A 740 56.33 -36.41 9.85
CA LYS A 740 56.78 -35.69 11.05
C LYS A 740 56.15 -36.24 12.33
N VAL A 741 54.84 -36.46 12.34
CA VAL A 741 54.11 -37.01 13.51
C VAL A 741 54.66 -38.38 13.89
N THR A 742 54.89 -39.27 12.91
CA THR A 742 55.48 -40.61 13.16
C THR A 742 56.96 -40.60 13.55
N ALA A 743 57.68 -39.50 13.36
CA ALA A 743 59.10 -39.37 13.74
C ALA A 743 59.32 -39.02 15.22
N ILE A 744 58.27 -38.69 15.98
CA ILE A 744 58.36 -38.34 17.41
C ILE A 744 58.57 -39.63 18.23
N PRO A 745 59.70 -39.82 18.94
CA PRO A 745 60.00 -41.10 19.59
C PRO A 745 59.16 -41.32 20.85
N VAL A 746 58.39 -42.41 20.86
CA VAL A 746 57.60 -42.87 22.01
C VAL A 746 58.51 -43.16 23.21
N LYS A 747 58.34 -42.40 24.31
CA LYS A 747 59.03 -42.72 25.58
C LYS A 747 58.53 -44.07 26.12
N PRO A 748 59.41 -44.98 26.60
CA PRO A 748 59.00 -46.31 27.03
C PRO A 748 58.04 -46.28 28.23
N ARG A 749 56.88 -46.90 28.08
CA ARG A 749 55.99 -47.25 29.21
C ARG A 749 56.54 -48.54 29.84
N GLN A 750 56.83 -48.52 31.14
CA GLN A 750 57.44 -49.66 31.83
C GLN A 750 56.52 -50.90 31.81
N SER A 751 57.13 -52.09 31.75
CA SER A 751 56.47 -53.37 31.60
C SER A 751 56.43 -54.18 32.90
N ILE A 752 55.30 -54.86 33.14
CA ILE A 752 55.17 -56.00 34.05
C ILE A 752 54.37 -57.09 33.29
N PRO A 753 54.73 -58.39 33.34
CA PRO A 753 54.45 -59.28 32.21
C PRO A 753 53.29 -60.28 32.37
N GLY A 754 52.45 -60.35 31.33
CA GLY A 754 52.11 -61.58 30.61
C GLY A 754 51.29 -62.70 31.28
N LYS A 755 50.13 -63.01 30.68
CA LYS A 755 49.74 -64.38 30.30
C LYS A 755 48.64 -64.41 29.23
N GLN A 756 48.56 -65.53 28.50
CA GLN A 756 47.60 -65.82 27.42
C GLN A 756 46.50 -66.79 27.94
N PRO A 757 45.49 -67.21 27.16
CA PRO A 757 44.10 -66.78 27.41
C PRO A 757 43.14 -67.90 27.86
N VAL A 758 42.11 -67.55 28.63
CA VAL A 758 40.96 -68.42 28.95
C VAL A 758 39.68 -67.59 29.09
N ALA A 759 38.53 -68.17 28.71
CA ALA A 759 37.17 -67.72 29.04
C ALA A 759 36.23 -68.96 29.04
N PRO A 760 34.99 -68.91 29.57
CA PRO A 760 34.39 -68.00 30.57
C PRO A 760 33.90 -68.79 31.82
N PRO A 761 33.17 -68.16 32.76
CA PRO A 761 32.19 -68.91 33.58
C PRO A 761 30.84 -68.19 33.80
N SER A 762 29.92 -68.87 34.50
CA SER A 762 28.47 -68.59 34.59
C SER A 762 27.91 -68.40 36.02
N ASP A 763 26.83 -67.63 36.11
CA ASP A 763 25.65 -67.73 36.99
C ASP A 763 25.70 -68.05 38.52
N SER A 764 24.88 -67.25 39.25
CA SER A 764 23.90 -67.64 40.30
C SER A 764 24.14 -67.36 41.82
N ASN A 765 23.23 -66.51 42.36
CA ASN A 765 22.44 -66.62 43.62
C ASN A 765 23.06 -66.66 45.06
N ALA A 766 22.81 -65.55 45.78
CA ALA A 766 22.03 -65.47 47.06
C ALA A 766 22.69 -65.88 48.42
N PRO A 767 22.10 -65.53 49.61
CA PRO A 767 21.54 -64.22 50.06
C PRO A 767 21.85 -63.85 51.57
N SER A 768 21.13 -62.85 52.14
CA SER A 768 21.09 -62.36 53.57
C SER A 768 22.26 -61.47 54.04
N GLY A 769 22.20 -60.57 55.06
CA GLY A 769 21.14 -60.04 55.94
C GLY A 769 21.68 -59.71 57.37
N ALA A 770 21.17 -58.80 58.22
CA ALA A 770 20.22 -57.66 58.15
C ALA A 770 20.24 -56.83 59.49
N LEU A 771 19.63 -55.62 59.56
CA LEU A 771 19.44 -54.72 60.77
C LEU A 771 20.74 -54.08 61.36
N GLY A 772 20.75 -52.99 62.15
CA GLY A 772 19.74 -51.98 62.53
C GLY A 772 20.19 -51.05 63.72
N GLY A 773 19.82 -49.76 63.73
CA GLY A 773 20.05 -48.78 64.84
C GLY A 773 21.48 -48.17 64.97
N GLY A 774 21.74 -47.05 65.67
CA GLY A 774 20.86 -46.02 66.27
C GLY A 774 21.34 -45.44 67.62
N GLY A 775 22.00 -44.26 67.66
CA GLY A 775 22.41 -43.61 68.93
C GLY A 775 23.21 -42.29 68.81
N ALA A 776 23.13 -41.41 69.81
CA ALA A 776 23.77 -40.07 69.91
C ALA A 776 25.23 -40.14 70.46
N SER A 777 26.05 -39.08 70.64
CA SER A 777 25.76 -37.63 70.89
C SER A 777 26.97 -36.67 70.70
N ILE A 778 26.68 -35.37 70.50
CA ILE A 778 27.32 -34.12 71.04
C ILE A 778 28.83 -34.17 71.39
N GLY A 779 29.74 -33.28 70.95
CA GLY A 779 29.65 -32.08 70.08
C GLY A 779 30.59 -30.93 70.52
N LYS A 780 31.33 -30.27 69.60
CA LYS A 780 32.12 -29.03 69.86
C LYS A 780 32.41 -28.20 68.58
N LYS A 781 32.71 -26.91 68.79
CA LYS A 781 33.03 -25.81 67.84
C LYS A 781 34.49 -25.87 67.31
N LYS A 782 35.00 -25.10 66.33
CA LYS A 782 34.60 -24.25 65.15
C LYS A 782 35.94 -23.67 64.59
N ASP A 783 36.15 -23.22 63.35
CA ASP A 783 35.49 -23.38 62.03
C ASP A 783 36.61 -23.88 61.06
N GLU A 784 37.04 -23.36 59.90
CA GLU A 784 36.61 -22.41 58.84
C GLU A 784 37.56 -22.69 57.61
N LYS A 785 37.24 -22.66 56.30
CA LYS A 785 36.01 -22.47 55.51
C LYS A 785 36.16 -23.03 54.07
N SER A 786 35.07 -23.15 53.33
CA SER A 786 35.07 -23.10 51.85
C SER A 786 33.67 -22.69 51.34
N ASP A 787 33.54 -21.51 50.74
CA ASP A 787 32.23 -20.87 50.55
C ASP A 787 31.45 -21.42 49.34
N GLY A 788 30.23 -21.89 49.60
CA GLY A 788 29.41 -22.64 48.64
C GLY A 788 28.27 -21.83 48.00
N PHE A 789 27.96 -22.17 46.74
CA PHE A 789 26.87 -21.63 45.92
C PHE A 789 25.50 -21.52 46.64
N TRP A 790 25.22 -22.42 47.59
CA TRP A 790 23.93 -22.51 48.27
C TRP A 790 23.64 -21.37 49.25
N ASP A 791 24.65 -20.79 49.92
CA ASP A 791 24.44 -19.84 51.02
C ASP A 791 23.88 -18.48 50.57
N LYS A 792 24.01 -18.12 49.29
CA LYS A 792 23.51 -16.83 48.77
C LYS A 792 22.06 -16.86 48.29
N TYR A 793 21.52 -18.05 47.96
CA TYR A 793 20.21 -18.19 47.31
C TYR A 793 19.28 -19.26 47.91
N GLY A 794 19.76 -20.14 48.80
CA GLY A 794 18.94 -21.22 49.38
C GLY A 794 17.64 -20.75 50.06
N ILE A 795 17.68 -19.60 50.73
CA ILE A 795 16.48 -18.99 51.34
C ILE A 795 15.50 -18.49 50.25
N TRP A 796 16.00 -17.83 49.20
CA TRP A 796 15.15 -17.33 48.10
C TRP A 796 14.47 -18.45 47.32
N ILE A 797 15.13 -19.60 47.13
CA ILE A 797 14.58 -20.78 46.44
C ILE A 797 13.29 -21.30 47.12
N ILE A 798 13.14 -21.11 48.44
CA ILE A 798 11.91 -21.49 49.18
C ILE A 798 10.98 -20.28 49.35
N VAL A 799 11.51 -19.09 49.64
CA VAL A 799 10.71 -17.89 49.93
C VAL A 799 9.99 -17.35 48.69
N VAL A 800 10.61 -17.37 47.50
CA VAL A 800 9.98 -16.89 46.26
C VAL A 800 8.71 -17.69 45.90
N PRO A 801 8.73 -19.03 45.76
CA PRO A 801 7.50 -19.78 45.46
C PRO A 801 6.46 -19.67 46.57
N LEU A 802 6.87 -19.54 47.85
CA LEU A 802 5.93 -19.32 48.95
C LEU A 802 5.23 -17.94 48.84
N LEU A 803 5.97 -16.88 48.52
CA LEU A 803 5.42 -15.54 48.28
C LEU A 803 4.55 -15.47 47.02
N VAL A 804 4.89 -16.22 45.96
CA VAL A 804 4.04 -16.35 44.76
C VAL A 804 2.74 -17.10 45.06
N LEU A 805 2.78 -18.15 45.89
CA LEU A 805 1.59 -18.86 46.36
C LEU A 805 0.72 -18.00 47.28
N ILE A 806 1.31 -17.25 48.21
CA ILE A 806 0.58 -16.31 49.08
C ILE A 806 0.00 -15.16 48.24
N GLY A 807 0.76 -14.60 47.30
CA GLY A 807 0.32 -13.52 46.41
C GLY A 807 -0.83 -13.95 45.50
N SER A 808 -0.75 -15.14 44.89
CA SER A 808 -1.83 -15.69 44.07
C SER A 808 -3.05 -16.10 44.89
N ALA A 809 -2.89 -16.64 46.11
CA ALA A 809 -4.00 -16.87 47.03
C ALA A 809 -4.70 -15.57 47.43
N CYS A 810 -3.95 -14.53 47.79
CA CYS A 810 -4.47 -13.18 48.08
C CYS A 810 -5.16 -12.56 46.86
N PHE A 811 -4.62 -12.74 45.64
CA PHE A 811 -5.26 -12.29 44.41
C PHE A 811 -6.58 -13.02 44.14
N ILE A 812 -6.63 -14.35 44.32
CA ILE A 812 -7.84 -15.15 44.21
C ILE A 812 -8.89 -14.70 45.24
N ILE A 813 -8.49 -14.51 46.50
CA ILE A 813 -9.36 -14.00 47.57
C ILE A 813 -9.88 -12.59 47.22
N PHE A 814 -9.03 -11.70 46.72
CA PHE A 814 -9.42 -10.37 46.25
C PHE A 814 -10.40 -10.44 45.07
N CYS A 815 -10.17 -11.31 44.07
CA CYS A 815 -11.09 -11.53 42.96
C CYS A 815 -12.44 -12.09 43.41
N LEU A 816 -12.46 -13.03 44.37
CA LEU A 816 -13.68 -13.58 44.96
C LEU A 816 -14.42 -12.55 45.82
N TYR A 817 -13.70 -11.71 46.57
CA TYR A 817 -14.24 -10.61 47.36
C TYR A 817 -14.85 -9.52 46.45
N ARG A 818 -14.14 -9.12 45.39
CA ARG A 818 -14.61 -8.17 44.36
C ARG A 818 -15.84 -8.71 43.62
N ARG A 819 -15.87 -10.01 43.27
CA ARG A 819 -17.07 -10.70 42.74
C ARG A 819 -18.22 -10.69 43.75
N ARG A 820 -17.98 -10.93 45.05
CA ARG A 820 -19.02 -10.87 46.10
C ARG A 820 -19.59 -9.45 46.29
N ILE A 821 -18.75 -8.41 46.25
CA ILE A 821 -19.21 -7.01 46.31
C ILE A 821 -20.03 -6.64 45.06
N GLN A 822 -19.56 -7.00 43.86
CA GLN A 822 -20.32 -6.79 42.64
C GLN A 822 -21.66 -7.53 42.66
N LYS A 823 -21.70 -8.78 43.18
CA LYS A 823 -22.94 -9.54 43.31
C LYS A 823 -23.90 -8.95 44.36
N ARG A 824 -23.41 -8.42 45.49
CA ARG A 824 -24.25 -7.68 46.44
C ARG A 824 -24.84 -6.40 45.83
N LYS A 825 -24.00 -5.55 45.22
CA LYS A 825 -24.48 -4.33 44.55
C LYS A 825 -25.48 -4.61 43.44
N ARG A 826 -25.31 -5.71 42.68
CA ARG A 826 -26.29 -6.14 41.68
C ARG A 826 -27.60 -6.59 42.33
N LEU A 827 -27.56 -7.40 43.39
CA LEU A 827 -28.76 -7.82 44.14
C LEU A 827 -29.50 -6.64 44.80
N GLU A 828 -28.80 -5.60 45.25
CA GLU A 828 -29.39 -4.38 45.80
C GLU A 828 -30.09 -3.53 44.72
N VAL A 829 -29.58 -3.54 43.48
CA VAL A 829 -30.24 -2.92 42.32
C VAL A 829 -31.44 -3.76 41.85
N GLU A 830 -31.26 -5.07 41.67
CA GLU A 830 -32.32 -6.02 41.30
C GLU A 830 -33.50 -5.99 42.31
N ALA A 831 -33.22 -5.78 43.60
CA ALA A 831 -34.25 -5.60 44.63
C ALA A 831 -35.01 -4.27 44.51
N LYS A 832 -34.34 -3.16 44.17
CA LYS A 832 -34.99 -1.87 43.91
C LYS A 832 -35.84 -1.91 42.63
N GLU A 833 -35.29 -2.44 41.54
CA GLU A 833 -36.02 -2.62 40.28
C GLU A 833 -37.26 -3.51 40.46
N LYS A 834 -37.21 -4.49 41.38
CA LYS A 834 -38.38 -5.32 41.73
C LYS A 834 -39.45 -4.55 42.51
N ASP A 835 -39.08 -3.73 43.49
CA ASP A 835 -40.01 -2.90 44.26
C ASP A 835 -40.69 -1.83 43.37
N GLU A 836 -39.95 -1.21 42.45
CA GLU A 836 -40.53 -0.31 41.45
C GLU A 836 -41.43 -1.07 40.44
N ARG A 837 -41.04 -2.28 40.01
CA ARG A 837 -41.92 -3.15 39.19
C ARG A 837 -43.21 -3.52 39.90
N GLU A 838 -43.18 -3.91 41.18
CA GLU A 838 -44.40 -4.29 41.90
C GLU A 838 -45.35 -3.09 42.13
N LYS A 839 -44.80 -1.87 42.24
CA LYS A 839 -45.60 -0.63 42.25
C LYS A 839 -46.22 -0.32 40.89
N LEU A 840 -45.46 -0.47 39.81
CA LEU A 840 -45.95 -0.33 38.43
C LEU A 840 -47.01 -1.37 38.07
N ILE A 841 -46.84 -2.64 38.48
CA ILE A 841 -47.82 -3.71 38.26
C ILE A 841 -49.14 -3.38 38.96
N LYS A 842 -49.12 -2.95 40.23
CA LYS A 842 -50.34 -2.52 40.94
C LYS A 842 -51.01 -1.30 40.32
N ALA A 843 -50.25 -0.38 39.71
CA ALA A 843 -50.81 0.74 38.96
C ALA A 843 -51.50 0.26 37.65
N LEU A 844 -50.94 -0.75 36.99
CA LEU A 844 -51.50 -1.34 35.76
C LEU A 844 -52.73 -2.23 36.03
N GLU A 845 -52.74 -3.00 37.12
CA GLU A 845 -53.90 -3.81 37.55
C GLU A 845 -55.16 -2.95 37.75
N VAL A 846 -55.03 -1.71 38.22
CA VAL A 846 -56.16 -0.77 38.37
C VAL A 846 -56.70 -0.31 37.00
N VAL A 847 -55.85 -0.21 35.97
CA VAL A 847 -56.25 0.17 34.61
C VAL A 847 -56.91 -0.99 33.86
N ASN A 848 -56.46 -2.22 34.11
CA ASN A 848 -56.81 -3.40 33.30
C ASN A 848 -58.18 -4.05 33.64
N THR A 849 -59.05 -3.38 34.40
CA THR A 849 -60.34 -3.91 34.90
C THR A 849 -61.56 -3.47 34.08
N LYS A 850 -61.39 -3.12 32.79
CA LYS A 850 -62.45 -2.45 32.02
C LYS A 850 -62.78 -2.91 30.60
N GLU A 851 -61.95 -3.73 29.95
CA GLU A 851 -62.25 -4.27 28.61
C GLU A 851 -61.77 -5.72 28.53
N ASP A 852 -62.74 -6.63 28.40
CA ASP A 852 -62.59 -8.10 28.35
C ASP A 852 -63.11 -8.62 27.00
N ALA A 853 -62.52 -9.72 26.53
CA ALA A 853 -62.86 -10.49 25.31
C ALA A 853 -62.69 -9.75 23.95
N GLU A 854 -62.10 -10.33 22.91
CA GLU A 854 -61.72 -11.74 22.66
C GLU A 854 -60.23 -11.93 22.32
N VAL A 855 -59.66 -13.08 22.65
CA VAL A 855 -58.26 -13.45 22.37
C VAL A 855 -58.15 -14.92 21.97
N GLN A 856 -57.49 -15.21 20.83
CA GLN A 856 -56.75 -16.47 20.65
C GLN A 856 -55.40 -16.24 19.93
N ASN A 857 -54.38 -16.95 20.41
CA ASN A 857 -53.02 -17.11 19.85
C ASN A 857 -52.15 -15.84 19.66
N THR A 858 -51.82 -15.20 20.78
CA THR A 858 -50.72 -14.23 20.90
C THR A 858 -49.57 -14.77 21.77
N GLN A 859 -48.46 -15.17 21.16
CA GLN A 859 -47.21 -15.44 21.88
C GLN A 859 -46.35 -14.16 21.96
N ILE A 860 -46.76 -13.22 22.81
CA ILE A 860 -46.12 -11.90 22.93
C ILE A 860 -44.75 -12.03 23.60
N SER A 861 -43.70 -11.93 22.78
CA SER A 861 -42.35 -11.64 23.27
C SER A 861 -42.24 -10.14 23.55
N TYR A 862 -42.01 -9.77 24.82
CA TYR A 862 -41.82 -8.39 25.23
C TYR A 862 -40.48 -7.84 24.70
N ARG A 863 -40.49 -7.31 23.47
CA ARG A 863 -39.39 -6.45 23.00
C ARG A 863 -39.30 -5.21 23.88
N ILE A 864 -38.08 -4.87 24.28
CA ILE A 864 -37.74 -3.48 24.58
C ILE A 864 -37.92 -2.73 23.26
N VAL A 865 -38.78 -1.72 23.21
CA VAL A 865 -38.88 -0.86 22.02
C VAL A 865 -37.70 0.12 22.08
N LEU A 866 -36.94 0.26 20.98
CA LEU A 866 -35.93 1.32 20.88
C LEU A 866 -36.64 2.66 21.17
N PRO A 867 -36.13 3.52 22.07
CA PRO A 867 -36.78 4.79 22.35
C PRO A 867 -36.94 5.55 21.02
N PRO A 868 -38.14 6.07 20.71
CA PRO A 868 -38.39 6.71 19.43
C PRO A 868 -37.48 7.94 19.27
N VAL A 869 -37.13 8.28 18.03
CA VAL A 869 -36.52 9.58 17.74
C VAL A 869 -37.46 10.66 18.26
N THR A 870 -37.00 11.44 19.23
CA THR A 870 -37.78 12.56 19.78
C THR A 870 -37.53 13.83 18.97
N LEU A 871 -38.45 14.78 19.05
CA LEU A 871 -38.31 16.08 18.41
C LEU A 871 -36.99 16.77 18.82
N ASP A 872 -36.68 16.76 20.12
CA ASP A 872 -35.43 17.30 20.69
C ASP A 872 -34.17 16.59 20.15
N ILE A 873 -34.14 15.25 20.14
CA ILE A 873 -32.99 14.49 19.61
C ILE A 873 -32.81 14.76 18.11
N CYS A 874 -33.90 14.87 17.34
CA CYS A 874 -33.83 15.22 15.92
C CYS A 874 -33.33 16.66 15.70
N GLN A 875 -33.82 17.63 16.46
CA GLN A 875 -33.38 19.03 16.40
C GLN A 875 -31.90 19.18 16.76
N LYS A 876 -31.45 18.52 17.85
CA LYS A 876 -30.04 18.43 18.22
C LYS A 876 -29.20 17.78 17.12
N PHE A 877 -29.65 16.63 16.60
CA PHE A 877 -28.95 15.88 15.57
C PHE A 877 -28.74 16.68 14.29
N VAL A 878 -29.79 17.31 13.77
CA VAL A 878 -29.73 18.12 12.55
C VAL A 878 -28.87 19.37 12.77
N ARG A 879 -29.08 20.14 13.84
CA ARG A 879 -28.25 21.32 14.16
C ARG A 879 -26.77 20.96 14.32
N LYS A 880 -26.47 19.89 15.05
CA LYS A 880 -25.10 19.44 15.32
C LYS A 880 -24.42 18.93 14.05
N THR A 881 -25.09 18.08 13.28
CA THR A 881 -24.58 17.60 11.99
C THR A 881 -24.40 18.75 10.99
N PHE A 882 -25.30 19.73 10.97
CA PHE A 882 -25.17 20.93 10.14
C PHE A 882 -23.94 21.76 10.57
N ASN A 883 -23.77 22.04 11.85
CA ASN A 883 -22.63 22.78 12.36
C ASN A 883 -21.30 22.02 12.20
N ASP A 884 -21.30 20.69 12.36
CA ASP A 884 -20.11 19.85 12.16
C ASP A 884 -19.64 19.84 10.70
N ILE A 885 -20.56 20.03 9.74
CA ILE A 885 -20.28 20.08 8.29
C ILE A 885 -20.05 21.51 7.77
N PHE A 886 -20.79 22.51 8.27
CA PHE A 886 -20.88 23.86 7.70
C PHE A 886 -20.38 25.01 8.60
N ALA A 887 -20.08 24.80 9.89
CA ALA A 887 -19.56 25.89 10.73
C ALA A 887 -18.13 26.28 10.31
N ASP A 888 -17.89 27.58 10.21
CA ASP A 888 -16.80 28.17 9.45
C ASP A 888 -15.40 27.66 9.82
N SER A 889 -14.73 27.04 8.85
CA SER A 889 -13.36 27.41 8.50
C SER A 889 -12.97 26.89 7.11
N LYS A 890 -12.01 27.58 6.48
CA LYS A 890 -11.31 27.16 5.25
C LYS A 890 -10.66 25.76 5.36
N GLU A 891 -10.40 25.37 6.59
CA GLU A 891 -9.84 24.09 7.05
C GLU A 891 -10.79 22.92 6.78
N ARG A 892 -12.11 23.11 6.92
CA ARG A 892 -13.06 22.00 6.80
C ARG A 892 -13.19 21.37 5.40
N ARG A 893 -12.68 22.02 4.35
CA ARG A 893 -12.48 21.35 3.04
C ARG A 893 -11.38 20.29 3.11
N ARG A 894 -10.26 20.58 3.78
CA ARG A 894 -9.27 19.55 4.14
C ARG A 894 -9.87 18.54 5.08
N THR A 895 -10.65 18.95 6.09
CA THR A 895 -11.29 18.01 7.03
C THR A 895 -12.25 17.04 6.33
N ARG A 896 -12.97 17.44 5.28
CA ARG A 896 -13.79 16.51 4.48
C ARG A 896 -12.94 15.35 3.95
N ASP A 897 -11.81 15.68 3.33
CA ASP A 897 -10.95 14.67 2.71
C ASP A 897 -10.11 13.92 3.79
N ILE A 898 -9.64 14.60 4.84
CA ILE A 898 -8.86 14.03 5.96
C ILE A 898 -9.69 13.09 6.85
N ILE A 899 -10.94 13.43 7.17
CA ILE A 899 -11.85 12.52 7.89
C ILE A 899 -12.10 11.26 7.04
N ILE A 900 -12.26 11.45 5.72
CA ILE A 900 -12.40 10.38 4.73
C ILE A 900 -11.08 9.61 4.47
N GLN A 901 -9.92 10.09 4.96
CA GLN A 901 -8.61 9.49 4.69
C GLN A 901 -7.95 8.90 5.96
N GLU A 902 -7.55 9.71 6.94
CA GLU A 902 -6.79 9.27 8.13
C GLU A 902 -7.57 8.26 9.00
N ASN A 903 -8.90 8.42 9.13
CA ASN A 903 -9.73 7.48 9.89
C ASN A 903 -10.21 6.29 9.05
N CYS A 904 -10.25 6.41 7.71
CA CYS A 904 -10.59 5.28 6.84
C CYS A 904 -9.44 4.26 6.74
N GLU A 905 -8.18 4.71 6.69
CA GLU A 905 -7.00 3.81 6.68
C GLU A 905 -6.84 2.97 7.96
N THR A 906 -7.54 3.32 9.03
CA THR A 906 -7.66 2.50 10.25
C THR A 906 -8.99 1.74 10.33
N ALA A 907 -10.12 2.35 10.00
CA ALA A 907 -11.44 1.71 10.04
C ALA A 907 -11.63 0.59 8.98
N PHE A 908 -11.07 0.77 7.77
CA PHE A 908 -11.21 -0.20 6.68
C PHE A 908 -10.28 -1.41 6.81
N ARG A 909 -9.26 -1.38 7.69
CA ARG A 909 -8.31 -2.50 7.87
C ARG A 909 -9.03 -3.85 8.04
N PRO A 910 -8.64 -4.91 7.31
CA PRO A 910 -9.22 -6.23 7.48
C PRO A 910 -9.11 -6.72 8.94
N VAL A 911 -10.25 -6.95 9.60
CA VAL A 911 -10.27 -7.27 11.03
C VAL A 911 -10.07 -8.77 11.21
N HIS A 912 -8.83 -9.23 11.23
CA HIS A 912 -8.49 -10.66 11.29
C HIS A 912 -8.45 -11.27 12.70
N LYS A 913 -8.41 -10.46 13.77
CA LYS A 913 -8.64 -10.95 15.14
C LYS A 913 -10.03 -11.59 15.24
N ASP A 914 -10.16 -12.63 16.05
CA ASP A 914 -11.40 -13.40 16.25
C ASP A 914 -12.02 -13.92 14.94
N ARG A 915 -11.16 -14.35 13.99
CA ARG A 915 -11.50 -15.43 13.05
C ARG A 915 -11.73 -16.70 13.89
N MET A 916 -12.83 -17.41 13.65
CA MET A 916 -13.00 -18.78 14.17
C MET A 916 -11.84 -19.63 13.64
N LYS A 917 -11.14 -20.42 14.47
CA LYS A 917 -10.05 -21.22 13.93
C LYS A 917 -10.62 -22.26 12.97
N TRP A 918 -9.88 -22.57 11.91
CA TRP A 918 -10.12 -23.81 11.17
C TRP A 918 -9.91 -24.98 12.15
N GLY A 919 -10.98 -25.75 12.40
CA GLY A 919 -11.07 -26.75 13.47
C GLY A 919 -12.02 -26.40 14.63
N ASP A 920 -12.35 -25.12 14.88
CA ASP A 920 -13.33 -24.73 15.90
C ASP A 920 -14.78 -24.77 15.36
N ALA A 921 -14.96 -24.58 14.05
CA ALA A 921 -16.21 -24.95 13.39
C ALA A 921 -16.33 -26.48 13.44
N PRO A 922 -17.49 -27.05 13.82
CA PRO A 922 -17.60 -28.47 14.10
C PRO A 922 -17.18 -29.30 12.88
N GLU A 923 -16.28 -30.27 13.12
CA GLU A 923 -15.79 -31.20 12.10
C GLU A 923 -16.90 -32.18 11.70
N VAL A 924 -17.79 -31.73 10.81
CA VAL A 924 -18.84 -32.57 10.22
C VAL A 924 -18.36 -33.02 8.83
N ASP A 925 -17.64 -34.14 8.81
CA ASP A 925 -17.14 -34.92 7.64
C ASP A 925 -16.85 -34.11 6.37
N GLY A 926 -15.89 -33.18 6.44
CA GLY A 926 -15.35 -32.46 5.28
C GLY A 926 -16.19 -31.31 4.74
N ALA A 927 -17.25 -30.89 5.44
CA ALA A 927 -18.06 -29.73 5.05
C ALA A 927 -17.38 -28.38 5.36
N ILE A 928 -16.46 -27.95 4.48
CA ILE A 928 -15.90 -26.59 4.51
C ILE A 928 -17.04 -25.56 4.32
N PRO A 929 -17.14 -24.49 5.14
CA PRO A 929 -18.09 -23.40 4.89
C PRO A 929 -17.73 -22.65 3.61
N TRP A 930 -18.55 -22.82 2.55
CA TRP A 930 -18.28 -22.24 1.24
C TRP A 930 -18.46 -20.72 1.22
N THR A 931 -17.38 -20.01 0.92
CA THR A 931 -17.30 -18.55 0.87
C THR A 931 -16.80 -18.10 -0.51
N ARG A 932 -17.20 -16.92 -0.98
CA ARG A 932 -16.49 -16.28 -2.12
C ARG A 932 -15.33 -15.44 -1.56
N GLY A 933 -14.13 -16.03 -1.61
CA GLY A 933 -12.89 -15.41 -1.11
C GLY A 933 -12.74 -15.46 0.42
N GLU A 934 -11.64 -14.90 0.95
CA GLU A 934 -11.23 -15.03 2.36
C GLU A 934 -12.07 -14.24 3.40
N ILE A 935 -13.36 -14.09 3.15
CA ILE A 935 -14.28 -13.34 4.02
C ILE A 935 -14.44 -14.11 5.35
N PRO A 936 -14.08 -13.51 6.50
CA PRO A 936 -14.04 -14.25 7.75
C PRO A 936 -15.43 -14.35 8.40
N LEU A 937 -15.96 -15.57 8.43
CA LEU A 937 -17.11 -15.93 9.25
C LEU A 937 -16.80 -15.71 10.74
N ARG A 938 -17.63 -14.92 11.42
CA ARG A 938 -17.48 -14.61 12.86
C ARG A 938 -18.14 -15.65 13.73
N ALA A 939 -17.49 -16.01 14.84
CA ALA A 939 -18.11 -16.76 15.92
C ALA A 939 -19.18 -15.91 16.66
N LYS A 940 -18.91 -14.63 16.91
CA LYS A 940 -19.91 -13.69 17.45
C LYS A 940 -21.05 -13.52 16.45
N GLY A 941 -22.25 -13.94 16.82
CA GLY A 941 -23.42 -13.90 15.95
C GLY A 941 -23.37 -14.89 14.78
N HIS A 942 -22.62 -15.99 14.86
CA HIS A 942 -22.66 -17.05 13.84
C HIS A 942 -24.09 -17.57 13.61
N PHE A 943 -24.51 -17.71 12.34
CA PHE A 943 -25.80 -18.32 12.00
C PHE A 943 -25.70 -19.86 11.94
N GLY A 944 -26.42 -20.54 12.81
CA GLY A 944 -26.60 -22.00 12.79
C GLY A 944 -28.03 -22.44 12.48
N LEU A 945 -28.17 -23.41 11.60
CA LEU A 945 -29.41 -24.18 11.38
C LEU A 945 -29.72 -25.01 12.63
N SER A 946 -30.69 -24.57 13.43
CA SER A 946 -30.95 -25.17 14.74
C SER A 946 -31.57 -26.58 14.67
N SER A 947 -32.30 -26.90 13.58
CA SER A 947 -33.23 -28.04 13.59
C SER A 947 -32.79 -29.26 12.74
N TYR A 948 -31.51 -29.35 12.39
CA TYR A 948 -30.93 -30.46 11.60
C TYR A 948 -29.62 -30.94 12.22
N GLU A 949 -29.48 -32.25 12.43
CA GLU A 949 -28.23 -32.90 12.86
C GLU A 949 -27.45 -33.41 11.65
N MET A 950 -28.14 -34.06 10.71
CA MET A 950 -27.66 -34.38 9.36
C MET A 950 -28.69 -33.94 8.31
N PHE A 951 -28.25 -33.80 7.06
CA PHE A 951 -29.10 -33.45 5.92
C PHE A 951 -28.97 -34.50 4.81
N ASP A 952 -30.03 -35.27 4.56
CA ASP A 952 -30.08 -36.36 3.55
C ASP A 952 -28.87 -37.32 3.60
N GLY A 953 -28.49 -37.71 4.83
CA GLY A 953 -27.34 -38.59 5.10
C GLY A 953 -25.95 -37.92 5.03
N LYS A 954 -25.89 -36.59 4.85
CA LYS A 954 -24.66 -35.79 4.78
C LYS A 954 -24.50 -34.89 6.01
N PRO A 955 -23.28 -34.36 6.24
CA PRO A 955 -23.03 -33.22 7.10
C PRO A 955 -24.04 -32.08 7.01
N LYS A 956 -24.31 -31.50 8.19
CA LYS A 956 -25.12 -30.28 8.37
C LYS A 956 -24.55 -29.10 7.58
N PRO A 957 -25.28 -28.50 6.62
CA PRO A 957 -24.75 -27.43 5.80
C PRO A 957 -24.57 -26.12 6.59
N VAL A 958 -23.41 -25.48 6.44
CA VAL A 958 -23.08 -24.19 7.07
C VAL A 958 -23.33 -23.05 6.08
N LEU A 959 -24.27 -22.15 6.41
CA LEU A 959 -24.48 -20.92 5.66
C LEU A 959 -23.45 -19.86 6.05
N HIS A 960 -22.90 -19.15 5.07
CA HIS A 960 -21.94 -18.06 5.31
C HIS A 960 -22.65 -16.77 5.77
N ALA A 961 -23.18 -16.79 7.00
CA ALA A 961 -24.14 -15.83 7.53
C ALA A 961 -23.88 -15.46 9.01
N ASN A 962 -24.21 -14.22 9.38
CA ASN A 962 -24.15 -13.74 10.77
C ASN A 962 -25.39 -12.92 11.15
N ILE A 963 -25.92 -13.17 12.35
CA ILE A 963 -27.01 -12.37 12.96
C ILE A 963 -26.41 -11.20 13.75
N LEU A 964 -26.72 -9.97 13.33
CA LEU A 964 -26.68 -8.80 14.20
C LEU A 964 -27.96 -8.75 15.03
N LYS A 965 -27.83 -8.51 16.33
CA LYS A 965 -28.93 -8.25 17.24
C LYS A 965 -28.82 -6.83 17.77
N LEU A 966 -29.84 -6.02 17.50
CA LEU A 966 -30.05 -4.67 18.01
C LEU A 966 -30.60 -4.72 19.45
N GLU A 967 -30.56 -3.61 20.20
CA GLU A 967 -30.99 -3.56 21.59
C GLU A 967 -32.50 -3.79 21.78
N ASN A 968 -33.31 -3.42 20.79
CA ASN A 968 -34.72 -3.80 20.74
C ASN A 968 -34.97 -5.29 20.43
N ALA A 969 -33.93 -6.12 20.39
CA ALA A 969 -34.00 -7.50 19.89
C ALA A 969 -34.59 -7.60 18.46
N PHE A 970 -34.31 -6.61 17.61
CA PHE A 970 -34.39 -6.77 16.16
C PHE A 970 -33.16 -7.53 15.68
N GLU A 971 -33.38 -8.57 14.87
CA GLU A 971 -32.33 -9.48 14.42
C GLU A 971 -32.21 -9.43 12.90
N ILE A 972 -31.02 -9.11 12.40
CA ILE A 972 -30.72 -9.02 10.97
C ILE A 972 -29.65 -10.06 10.64
N CYS A 973 -30.00 -11.03 9.82
CA CYS A 973 -29.06 -12.02 9.32
C CYS A 973 -28.41 -11.54 8.02
N MET A 974 -27.21 -10.98 8.14
CA MET A 974 -26.37 -10.59 6.99
C MET A 974 -25.70 -11.84 6.44
N MET A 975 -25.95 -12.13 5.16
CA MET A 975 -25.50 -13.37 4.54
C MET A 975 -25.07 -13.21 3.09
N GLN A 976 -24.31 -14.19 2.62
CA GLN A 976 -23.99 -14.33 1.22
C GLN A 976 -25.20 -14.85 0.42
N SER A 977 -25.38 -14.35 -0.82
CA SER A 977 -26.36 -14.85 -1.78
C SER A 977 -26.31 -16.39 -1.96
N PRO A 978 -27.47 -17.05 -2.12
CA PRO A 978 -27.54 -18.47 -2.50
C PRO A 978 -26.78 -18.80 -3.79
N GLN A 979 -26.28 -20.04 -3.88
CA GLN A 979 -25.43 -20.52 -4.97
C GLN A 979 -25.90 -21.87 -5.53
N ALA A 980 -25.79 -22.03 -6.85
CA ALA A 980 -25.95 -23.29 -7.54
C ALA A 980 -24.65 -24.13 -7.49
N GLU A 981 -24.76 -25.42 -7.81
CA GLU A 981 -23.60 -26.28 -8.03
C GLU A 981 -22.78 -25.79 -9.24
N ASN A 982 -21.45 -25.85 -9.19
CA ASN A 982 -20.59 -25.49 -10.31
C ASN A 982 -19.31 -26.35 -10.35
N LEU A 983 -18.53 -26.24 -11.43
CA LEU A 983 -17.34 -27.07 -11.68
C LEU A 983 -16.04 -26.58 -11.00
N LYS A 984 -16.06 -25.44 -10.28
CA LYS A 984 -14.86 -24.82 -9.67
C LYS A 984 -14.88 -24.79 -8.14
N ILE A 985 -16.04 -25.03 -7.54
CA ILE A 985 -16.31 -25.09 -6.10
C ILE A 985 -17.22 -26.31 -5.90
N PRO A 986 -16.98 -27.22 -4.92
CA PRO A 986 -17.49 -28.60 -5.00
C PRO A 986 -19.02 -28.76 -4.92
N LYS A 987 -19.43 -29.99 -5.24
CA LYS A 987 -20.72 -30.50 -5.75
C LYS A 987 -22.03 -30.24 -4.95
N TYR A 988 -22.20 -29.12 -4.26
CA TYR A 988 -23.38 -28.86 -3.42
C TYR A 988 -23.91 -27.42 -3.55
N SER A 989 -25.21 -27.29 -3.84
CA SER A 989 -25.92 -26.00 -3.83
C SER A 989 -26.27 -25.54 -2.41
N THR A 990 -26.29 -24.23 -2.17
CA THR A 990 -26.72 -23.62 -0.90
C THR A 990 -28.17 -23.12 -0.91
N ILE A 991 -28.91 -23.27 -2.02
CA ILE A 991 -30.30 -22.79 -2.16
C ILE A 991 -31.24 -23.48 -1.17
N LEU A 992 -31.19 -24.81 -1.10
CA LEU A 992 -32.05 -25.56 -0.18
C LEU A 992 -31.68 -25.31 1.30
N PRO A 993 -30.39 -25.34 1.72
CA PRO A 993 -29.97 -24.87 3.05
C PRO A 993 -30.46 -23.46 3.42
N PHE A 994 -30.47 -22.51 2.48
CA PHE A 994 -31.02 -21.16 2.68
C PHE A 994 -32.53 -21.20 2.97
N TRP A 995 -33.32 -21.94 2.19
CA TRP A 995 -34.76 -22.04 2.43
C TRP A 995 -35.12 -22.80 3.72
N LEU A 996 -34.31 -23.78 4.11
CA LEU A 996 -34.46 -24.45 5.40
C LEU A 996 -34.11 -23.52 6.57
N ALA A 997 -33.19 -22.56 6.40
CA ALA A 997 -32.91 -21.51 7.37
C ALA A 997 -34.06 -20.50 7.50
N VAL A 998 -34.67 -20.13 6.37
CA VAL A 998 -35.86 -19.27 6.32
C VAL A 998 -37.03 -19.93 7.08
N LEU A 999 -37.25 -21.25 6.89
CA LEU A 999 -38.21 -22.05 7.64
C LEU A 999 -37.87 -22.15 9.15
N ASP A 1000 -36.63 -22.54 9.50
CA ASP A 1000 -36.18 -22.73 10.89
C ASP A 1000 -36.22 -21.45 11.74
N LYS A 1001 -36.17 -20.26 11.11
CA LYS A 1001 -36.28 -18.95 11.79
C LYS A 1001 -37.62 -18.25 11.59
N GLN A 1002 -38.58 -18.90 10.90
CA GLN A 1002 -39.90 -18.33 10.57
C GLN A 1002 -39.80 -16.92 9.96
N CYS A 1003 -38.81 -16.75 9.06
CA CYS A 1003 -38.41 -15.45 8.53
C CYS A 1003 -39.54 -14.79 7.73
N GLN A 1004 -39.93 -13.57 8.12
CA GLN A 1004 -41.01 -12.81 7.48
C GLN A 1004 -40.54 -11.92 6.31
N PHE A 1005 -39.23 -11.62 6.24
CA PHE A 1005 -38.66 -10.70 5.27
C PHE A 1005 -37.29 -11.15 4.77
N ILE A 1006 -37.16 -11.26 3.45
CA ILE A 1006 -35.88 -11.43 2.76
C ILE A 1006 -35.61 -10.15 1.97
N VAL A 1007 -34.44 -9.54 2.14
CA VAL A 1007 -34.01 -8.36 1.38
C VAL A 1007 -32.79 -8.70 0.51
N MET A 1008 -32.99 -8.59 -0.80
CA MET A 1008 -32.01 -8.82 -1.85
C MET A 1008 -31.50 -7.48 -2.36
N TRP A 1009 -30.17 -7.31 -2.32
CA TRP A 1009 -29.49 -6.04 -2.64
C TRP A 1009 -28.65 -6.09 -3.93
N GLU A 1010 -28.67 -7.22 -4.64
CA GLU A 1010 -27.88 -7.47 -5.84
C GLU A 1010 -28.60 -8.56 -6.66
N ASP A 1011 -28.59 -8.42 -7.99
CA ASP A 1011 -29.25 -9.33 -8.92
C ASP A 1011 -28.50 -10.68 -9.07
N PHE A 1012 -29.05 -11.61 -9.84
CA PHE A 1012 -28.43 -12.89 -10.19
C PHE A 1012 -27.08 -12.73 -10.93
N GLY A 1013 -26.98 -11.65 -11.71
CA GLY A 1013 -25.81 -11.31 -12.53
C GLY A 1013 -25.79 -12.08 -13.85
N LYS A 1014 -24.65 -12.04 -14.55
CA LYS A 1014 -24.47 -12.90 -15.73
C LYS A 1014 -24.20 -14.34 -15.27
N ASP A 1015 -24.89 -15.27 -15.92
CA ASP A 1015 -24.76 -16.72 -15.77
C ASP A 1015 -25.06 -17.27 -14.34
N ASP A 1016 -25.89 -16.59 -13.54
CA ASP A 1016 -26.26 -16.95 -12.15
C ASP A 1016 -25.06 -17.09 -11.17
N VAL A 1017 -23.86 -16.68 -11.59
CA VAL A 1017 -22.61 -16.87 -10.82
C VAL A 1017 -22.57 -16.01 -9.55
N ASN A 1018 -23.27 -14.86 -9.52
CA ASN A 1018 -23.28 -13.93 -8.38
C ASN A 1018 -24.45 -14.15 -7.41
N CYS A 1019 -25.63 -14.52 -7.90
CA CYS A 1019 -26.68 -15.12 -7.09
C CYS A 1019 -27.40 -16.14 -7.97
N ALA A 1020 -27.62 -17.36 -7.46
CA ALA A 1020 -28.40 -18.33 -8.21
C ALA A 1020 -29.90 -18.02 -8.08
N ARG A 1021 -30.69 -18.33 -9.11
CA ARG A 1021 -32.15 -18.15 -9.14
C ARG A 1021 -32.86 -19.03 -8.11
N TYR A 1022 -32.91 -18.52 -6.88
CA TYR A 1022 -33.40 -19.25 -5.71
C TYR A 1022 -34.90 -19.05 -5.42
N PHE A 1023 -35.57 -18.13 -6.11
CA PHE A 1023 -37.00 -17.81 -5.93
C PHE A 1023 -37.72 -17.62 -7.27
N PRO A 1024 -39.03 -17.96 -7.36
CA PRO A 1024 -39.87 -17.62 -8.51
C PRO A 1024 -40.03 -16.10 -8.64
N MET A 1025 -39.89 -15.59 -9.85
CA MET A 1025 -39.90 -14.16 -10.17
C MET A 1025 -41.28 -13.66 -10.59
N GLU A 1026 -42.03 -14.50 -11.31
CA GLU A 1026 -43.34 -14.16 -11.87
C GLU A 1026 -44.49 -14.55 -10.93
N ARG A 1027 -45.63 -13.87 -11.02
CA ARG A 1027 -46.86 -14.29 -10.31
C ARG A 1027 -47.21 -15.74 -10.68
N ASP A 1028 -47.64 -16.50 -9.67
CA ASP A 1028 -48.00 -17.92 -9.76
C ASP A 1028 -46.89 -18.91 -10.16
N GLU A 1029 -45.67 -18.45 -10.50
CA GLU A 1029 -44.51 -19.33 -10.75
C GLU A 1029 -44.13 -20.12 -9.50
N VAL A 1030 -43.74 -21.38 -9.69
CA VAL A 1030 -43.26 -22.29 -8.63
C VAL A 1030 -41.88 -22.82 -9.00
N LEU A 1031 -40.89 -22.58 -8.14
CA LEU A 1031 -39.58 -23.25 -8.23
C LEU A 1031 -39.49 -24.36 -7.19
N THR A 1032 -38.92 -25.50 -7.59
CA THR A 1032 -38.75 -26.68 -6.73
C THR A 1032 -37.28 -27.03 -6.59
N PHE A 1033 -36.81 -27.12 -5.34
CA PHE A 1033 -35.44 -27.44 -4.95
C PHE A 1033 -35.47 -28.75 -4.15
N GLU A 1034 -35.17 -29.86 -4.81
CA GLU A 1034 -35.38 -31.24 -4.31
C GLU A 1034 -36.80 -31.48 -3.79
N LYS A 1035 -36.99 -31.44 -2.46
CA LYS A 1035 -38.25 -31.68 -1.75
C LYS A 1035 -38.97 -30.37 -1.36
N LEU A 1036 -38.33 -29.22 -1.54
CA LEU A 1036 -38.85 -27.90 -1.17
C LEU A 1036 -39.46 -27.20 -2.37
N SER A 1037 -40.64 -26.61 -2.22
CA SER A 1037 -41.28 -25.77 -3.25
C SER A 1037 -41.48 -24.34 -2.75
N VAL A 1038 -41.16 -23.37 -3.60
CA VAL A 1038 -41.42 -21.95 -3.37
C VAL A 1038 -42.37 -21.48 -4.45
N LYS A 1039 -43.55 -20.99 -4.07
CA LYS A 1039 -44.52 -20.35 -4.96
C LYS A 1039 -44.48 -18.84 -4.80
N CYS A 1040 -44.52 -18.10 -5.91
CA CYS A 1040 -44.85 -16.68 -5.92
C CYS A 1040 -46.37 -16.49 -5.93
N GLY A 1041 -46.88 -15.65 -5.02
CA GLY A 1041 -48.23 -15.12 -5.06
C GLY A 1041 -48.25 -13.79 -5.80
N ASP A 1042 -48.33 -12.69 -5.05
CA ASP A 1042 -48.29 -11.34 -5.59
C ASP A 1042 -46.88 -10.84 -5.87
N VAL A 1043 -46.77 -10.05 -6.94
CA VAL A 1043 -45.60 -9.22 -7.28
C VAL A 1043 -46.09 -7.77 -7.33
N VAL A 1044 -45.39 -6.86 -6.64
CA VAL A 1044 -45.69 -5.42 -6.60
C VAL A 1044 -44.42 -4.64 -6.86
N GLU A 1045 -44.39 -3.88 -7.96
CA GLU A 1045 -43.25 -3.05 -8.36
C GLU A 1045 -43.46 -1.60 -7.92
N HIS A 1046 -42.51 -1.07 -7.16
CA HIS A 1046 -42.49 0.31 -6.70
C HIS A 1046 -41.39 1.06 -7.48
N THR A 1047 -41.67 1.35 -8.75
CA THR A 1047 -40.69 1.92 -9.70
C THR A 1047 -40.08 3.23 -9.24
N GLU A 1048 -40.86 4.15 -8.67
CA GLU A 1048 -40.39 5.43 -8.11
C GLU A 1048 -39.45 5.28 -6.91
N MET A 1049 -39.54 4.15 -6.19
CA MET A 1049 -38.74 3.81 -5.02
C MET A 1049 -37.68 2.74 -5.31
N GLU A 1050 -37.58 2.30 -6.56
CA GLU A 1050 -36.58 1.36 -7.06
C GLU A 1050 -36.54 0.02 -6.28
N TYR A 1051 -37.72 -0.53 -5.91
CA TYR A 1051 -37.82 -1.89 -5.34
C TYR A 1051 -39.04 -2.69 -5.83
N THR A 1052 -38.95 -4.02 -5.74
CA THR A 1052 -40.04 -4.96 -6.00
C THR A 1052 -40.30 -5.80 -4.75
N VAL A 1053 -41.58 -5.96 -4.37
CA VAL A 1053 -42.01 -6.87 -3.30
C VAL A 1053 -42.68 -8.09 -3.91
N ARG A 1054 -42.33 -9.29 -3.43
CA ARG A 1054 -42.94 -10.58 -3.81
C ARG A 1054 -43.44 -11.30 -2.58
N THR A 1055 -44.68 -11.78 -2.61
CA THR A 1055 -45.24 -12.65 -1.57
C THR A 1055 -44.85 -14.09 -1.90
N LEU A 1056 -43.89 -14.66 -1.17
CA LEU A 1056 -43.39 -16.02 -1.41
C LEU A 1056 -43.95 -16.98 -0.36
N THR A 1057 -44.51 -18.11 -0.82
CA THR A 1057 -44.97 -19.21 0.04
C THR A 1057 -44.04 -20.40 -0.09
N ILE A 1058 -43.41 -20.81 1.01
CA ILE A 1058 -42.47 -21.93 1.08
C ILE A 1058 -43.17 -23.14 1.68
N THR A 1059 -43.11 -24.28 1.00
CA THR A 1059 -43.65 -25.57 1.46
C THR A 1059 -42.58 -26.64 1.42
N TYR A 1060 -42.47 -27.43 2.50
CA TYR A 1060 -41.55 -28.56 2.63
C TYR A 1060 -42.26 -29.71 3.37
N PRO A 1061 -42.05 -30.99 2.98
CA PRO A 1061 -42.70 -32.14 3.61
C PRO A 1061 -42.56 -32.15 5.14
N ASN A 1062 -43.68 -32.40 5.82
CA ASN A 1062 -43.78 -32.50 7.28
C ASN A 1062 -43.32 -31.24 8.05
N ARG A 1063 -43.28 -30.07 7.40
CA ARG A 1063 -43.15 -28.74 8.03
C ARG A 1063 -44.40 -27.91 7.73
N GLN A 1064 -44.72 -26.96 8.61
CA GLN A 1064 -45.73 -25.95 8.33
C GLN A 1064 -45.23 -25.02 7.22
N SER A 1065 -46.04 -24.81 6.16
CA SER A 1065 -45.73 -23.81 5.14
C SER A 1065 -45.74 -22.40 5.72
N ILE A 1066 -44.82 -21.57 5.27
CA ILE A 1066 -44.73 -20.15 5.69
C ILE A 1066 -44.87 -19.24 4.47
N THR A 1067 -45.43 -18.05 4.69
CA THR A 1067 -45.53 -16.99 3.69
C THR A 1067 -44.75 -15.77 4.17
N LEU A 1068 -43.93 -15.19 3.31
CA LEU A 1068 -43.05 -14.07 3.61
C LEU A 1068 -43.04 -13.03 2.50
N ARG A 1069 -42.47 -11.85 2.78
CA ARG A 1069 -42.16 -10.84 1.76
C ARG A 1069 -40.69 -10.92 1.36
N HIS A 1070 -40.45 -11.26 0.11
CA HIS A 1070 -39.16 -11.05 -0.55
C HIS A 1070 -39.15 -9.64 -1.13
N ILE A 1071 -38.07 -8.91 -0.92
CA ILE A 1071 -37.90 -7.51 -1.32
C ILE A 1071 -36.60 -7.43 -2.11
N PHE A 1072 -36.69 -7.13 -3.40
CA PHE A 1072 -35.52 -6.86 -4.24
C PHE A 1072 -35.39 -5.35 -4.44
N PHE A 1073 -34.32 -4.75 -3.94
CA PHE A 1073 -33.98 -3.36 -4.22
C PHE A 1073 -33.23 -3.29 -5.56
N VAL A 1074 -33.95 -2.87 -6.61
CA VAL A 1074 -33.42 -2.77 -7.99
C VAL A 1074 -32.63 -1.48 -8.22
N GLY A 1075 -32.75 -0.50 -7.32
CA GLY A 1075 -32.00 0.77 -7.36
C GLY A 1075 -30.49 0.64 -7.07
N TRP A 1076 -29.96 -0.57 -6.85
CA TRP A 1076 -28.53 -0.77 -6.68
C TRP A 1076 -27.82 -0.91 -8.04
N PRO A 1077 -26.90 0.00 -8.41
CA PRO A 1077 -26.22 -0.06 -9.70
C PRO A 1077 -25.40 -1.34 -9.91
N VAL A 1078 -25.70 -2.10 -10.97
CA VAL A 1078 -24.96 -3.33 -11.39
C VAL A 1078 -23.48 -3.04 -11.69
N ASN A 1079 -23.14 -1.79 -11.97
CA ASN A 1079 -21.76 -1.34 -12.20
C ASN A 1079 -20.92 -1.31 -10.89
N GLY A 1080 -21.54 -1.36 -9.70
CA GLY A 1080 -20.87 -1.28 -8.41
C GLY A 1080 -20.76 0.13 -7.81
N ALA A 1081 -21.45 1.12 -8.39
CA ALA A 1081 -21.70 2.41 -7.75
C ALA A 1081 -22.72 2.28 -6.60
N VAL A 1082 -22.92 3.35 -5.84
CA VAL A 1082 -24.00 3.47 -4.85
C VAL A 1082 -25.26 4.11 -5.46
N PRO A 1083 -26.46 3.79 -4.94
CA PRO A 1083 -27.69 4.49 -5.27
C PRO A 1083 -27.59 6.00 -5.02
N THR A 1084 -28.10 6.81 -5.96
CA THR A 1084 -28.24 8.26 -5.78
C THR A 1084 -29.47 8.62 -4.93
N ARG A 1085 -30.52 7.79 -5.01
CA ARG A 1085 -31.72 7.88 -4.20
C ARG A 1085 -31.62 7.01 -2.95
N THR A 1086 -32.32 7.41 -1.90
CA THR A 1086 -32.35 6.70 -0.61
C THR A 1086 -33.78 6.44 -0.10
N ASP A 1087 -34.80 6.91 -0.80
CA ASP A 1087 -36.21 6.83 -0.36
C ASP A 1087 -36.69 5.37 -0.27
N GLY A 1088 -36.38 4.54 -1.27
CA GLY A 1088 -36.65 3.10 -1.24
C GLY A 1088 -35.96 2.38 -0.09
N ILE A 1089 -34.71 2.72 0.22
CA ILE A 1089 -33.96 2.14 1.35
C ILE A 1089 -34.68 2.45 2.68
N LEU A 1090 -35.24 3.66 2.83
CA LEU A 1090 -36.00 4.05 4.02
C LEU A 1090 -37.34 3.30 4.13
N GLU A 1091 -38.05 3.09 3.03
CA GLU A 1091 -39.27 2.27 3.02
C GLU A 1091 -38.99 0.78 3.29
N ILE A 1092 -37.87 0.26 2.79
CA ILE A 1092 -37.40 -1.09 3.14
C ILE A 1092 -37.15 -1.20 4.64
N ILE A 1093 -36.49 -0.21 5.26
CA ILE A 1093 -36.29 -0.15 6.73
C ILE A 1093 -37.65 -0.11 7.46
N ARG A 1094 -38.57 0.76 7.05
CA ARG A 1094 -39.92 0.88 7.64
C ARG A 1094 -40.71 -0.43 7.55
N MET A 1095 -40.64 -1.13 6.42
CA MET A 1095 -41.27 -2.44 6.25
C MET A 1095 -40.67 -3.49 7.19
N ILE A 1096 -39.34 -3.68 7.18
CA ILE A 1096 -38.70 -4.76 7.93
C ILE A 1096 -38.77 -4.56 9.46
N GLU A 1097 -38.83 -3.32 9.96
CA GLU A 1097 -38.90 -3.05 11.41
C GLU A 1097 -40.15 -3.63 12.09
N SER A 1098 -41.21 -3.88 11.32
CA SER A 1098 -42.39 -4.63 11.78
C SER A 1098 -42.12 -6.11 12.09
N SER A 1099 -40.99 -6.67 11.63
CA SER A 1099 -40.65 -8.09 11.81
C SER A 1099 -40.36 -8.44 13.27
N THR A 1100 -41.12 -9.38 13.81
CA THR A 1100 -40.83 -10.02 15.11
C THR A 1100 -39.77 -11.13 14.98
N TYR A 1101 -39.56 -11.64 13.77
CA TYR A 1101 -38.59 -12.70 13.43
C TYR A 1101 -37.32 -12.13 12.77
N PRO A 1102 -36.22 -12.89 12.69
CA PRO A 1102 -34.99 -12.43 12.04
C PRO A 1102 -35.20 -12.11 10.56
N VAL A 1103 -34.71 -10.95 10.13
CA VAL A 1103 -34.78 -10.46 8.75
C VAL A 1103 -33.53 -10.88 8.00
N PHE A 1104 -33.68 -11.55 6.85
CA PHE A 1104 -32.55 -12.07 6.08
C PHE A 1104 -32.13 -11.02 5.04
N MET A 1105 -30.85 -10.66 4.99
CA MET A 1105 -30.33 -9.67 4.01
C MET A 1105 -29.11 -10.24 3.28
N HIS A 1106 -29.09 -10.14 1.95
CA HIS A 1106 -27.99 -10.68 1.16
C HIS A 1106 -27.55 -9.82 -0.03
N CYS A 1107 -26.27 -10.00 -0.39
CA CYS A 1107 -25.61 -9.63 -1.65
C CYS A 1107 -24.55 -10.71 -1.96
N ALA A 1108 -23.83 -10.62 -3.09
CA ALA A 1108 -22.93 -11.68 -3.56
C ALA A 1108 -21.83 -12.11 -2.57
N THR A 1109 -21.50 -11.30 -1.57
CA THR A 1109 -20.52 -11.59 -0.52
C THR A 1109 -21.10 -11.54 0.90
N GLY A 1110 -22.23 -10.85 1.08
CA GLY A 1110 -22.80 -10.58 2.39
C GLY A 1110 -21.98 -9.62 3.26
N ILE A 1111 -21.14 -8.77 2.66
CA ILE A 1111 -20.36 -7.73 3.38
C ILE A 1111 -20.47 -6.32 2.80
N GLY A 1112 -20.90 -6.18 1.55
CA GLY A 1112 -21.12 -4.88 0.89
C GLY A 1112 -22.55 -4.35 1.07
N PRO A 1113 -23.36 -4.22 0.00
CA PRO A 1113 -24.66 -3.52 0.02
C PRO A 1113 -25.60 -3.87 1.18
N CYS A 1114 -25.78 -5.17 1.46
CA CYS A 1114 -26.68 -5.65 2.52
C CYS A 1114 -26.28 -5.25 3.96
N THR A 1115 -25.11 -4.64 4.17
CA THR A 1115 -24.64 -4.17 5.48
C THR A 1115 -24.89 -2.68 5.73
N VAL A 1116 -25.28 -1.92 4.70
CA VAL A 1116 -25.61 -0.48 4.78
C VAL A 1116 -26.77 -0.22 5.74
N VAL A 1117 -27.86 -1.00 5.63
CA VAL A 1117 -29.02 -0.89 6.54
C VAL A 1117 -28.64 -1.26 7.99
N PRO A 1118 -28.01 -2.41 8.28
CA PRO A 1118 -27.45 -2.70 9.61
C PRO A 1118 -26.59 -1.58 10.22
N PHE A 1119 -25.70 -0.96 9.42
CA PHE A 1119 -24.86 0.15 9.88
C PHE A 1119 -25.70 1.40 10.22
N ALA A 1120 -26.66 1.77 9.37
CA ALA A 1120 -27.54 2.91 9.62
C ALA A 1120 -28.47 2.72 10.83
N MET A 1121 -28.96 1.50 11.05
CA MET A 1121 -29.79 1.18 12.23
C MET A 1121 -28.98 1.24 13.54
N LEU A 1122 -27.75 0.72 13.54
CA LEU A 1122 -26.81 0.86 14.68
C LEU A 1122 -26.44 2.32 14.94
N ASN A 1123 -26.22 3.12 13.89
CA ASN A 1123 -25.99 4.56 14.04
C ASN A 1123 -27.19 5.24 14.70
N ARG A 1124 -28.43 4.91 14.31
CA ARG A 1124 -29.64 5.45 14.96
C ARG A 1124 -29.69 5.10 16.46
N GLU A 1125 -29.39 3.86 16.84
CA GLU A 1125 -29.30 3.51 18.27
C GLU A 1125 -28.30 4.38 19.03
N ARG A 1126 -27.13 4.62 18.42
CA ARG A 1126 -26.06 5.43 19.02
C ARG A 1126 -26.43 6.92 19.07
N ILE A 1127 -27.09 7.47 18.05
CA ILE A 1127 -27.62 8.85 18.04
C ILE A 1127 -28.63 9.07 19.17
N LEU A 1128 -29.48 8.07 19.45
CA LEU A 1128 -30.44 8.09 20.57
C LEU A 1128 -29.74 8.04 21.94
N LYS A 1129 -28.60 7.35 22.05
CA LYS A 1129 -27.81 7.22 23.30
C LYS A 1129 -26.86 8.41 23.55
N GLU A 1130 -26.29 8.99 22.49
CA GLU A 1130 -25.28 10.06 22.54
C GLU A 1130 -25.88 11.47 22.30
N ASP A 1131 -27.14 11.68 22.68
CA ASP A 1131 -27.89 12.97 22.62
C ASP A 1131 -27.75 13.70 21.26
N GLY A 1132 -28.16 13.03 20.19
CA GLY A 1132 -28.14 13.60 18.84
C GLY A 1132 -26.75 13.64 18.18
N LYS A 1133 -25.74 12.97 18.70
CA LYS A 1133 -24.40 12.92 18.07
C LYS A 1133 -24.32 11.85 16.96
N LEU A 1134 -23.85 12.24 15.77
CA LEU A 1134 -23.57 11.32 14.65
C LEU A 1134 -22.28 10.50 14.90
N PRO A 1135 -22.33 9.16 15.01
CA PRO A 1135 -21.21 8.35 15.49
C PRO A 1135 -20.34 7.80 14.34
N LEU A 1136 -19.95 8.67 13.39
CA LEU A 1136 -19.37 8.34 12.06
C LEU A 1136 -18.62 6.99 11.97
N TYR A 1137 -17.55 6.80 12.74
CA TYR A 1137 -16.70 5.60 12.69
C TYR A 1137 -16.97 4.58 13.81
N GLN A 1138 -17.69 4.97 14.86
CA GLN A 1138 -17.77 4.22 16.12
C GLN A 1138 -18.63 2.95 16.00
N THR A 1139 -19.40 2.83 14.92
CA THR A 1139 -20.21 1.66 14.56
C THR A 1139 -19.42 0.57 13.84
N PHE A 1140 -18.28 0.89 13.20
CA PHE A 1140 -17.46 -0.11 12.51
C PHE A 1140 -17.00 -1.26 13.42
N PRO A 1141 -16.50 -1.05 14.65
CA PRO A 1141 -16.12 -2.13 15.55
C PRO A 1141 -17.29 -3.07 15.87
N ASP A 1142 -18.46 -2.53 16.23
CA ASP A 1142 -19.61 -3.34 16.63
C ASP A 1142 -20.11 -4.23 15.48
N LEU A 1143 -20.23 -3.65 14.28
CA LEU A 1143 -20.66 -4.37 13.08
C LEU A 1143 -19.59 -5.37 12.60
N ARG A 1144 -18.31 -4.96 12.52
CA ARG A 1144 -17.21 -5.83 12.02
C ARG A 1144 -16.78 -6.93 13.00
N LEU A 1145 -17.15 -6.82 14.28
CA LEU A 1145 -17.10 -7.93 15.24
C LEU A 1145 -18.17 -9.00 14.96
N VAL A 1146 -19.33 -8.64 14.39
CA VAL A 1146 -20.43 -9.57 14.06
C VAL A 1146 -20.34 -10.08 12.62
N ARG A 1147 -19.99 -9.22 11.66
CA ARG A 1147 -19.81 -9.58 10.25
C ARG A 1147 -18.49 -9.02 9.75
N GLY A 1148 -17.48 -9.89 9.62
CA GLY A 1148 -16.13 -9.47 9.25
C GLY A 1148 -16.11 -8.72 7.92
N ASN A 1149 -15.39 -7.60 7.88
CA ASN A 1149 -15.26 -6.71 6.71
C ASN A 1149 -16.58 -6.08 6.19
N ALA A 1150 -17.66 -6.06 7.00
CA ALA A 1150 -18.89 -5.34 6.68
C ALA A 1150 -18.64 -3.84 6.38
N ILE A 1151 -19.43 -3.28 5.46
CA ILE A 1151 -19.14 -2.06 4.69
C ILE A 1151 -17.80 -2.24 3.96
N SER A 1152 -17.86 -2.64 2.70
CA SER A 1152 -16.72 -3.14 1.91
C SER A 1152 -15.86 -2.03 1.32
N ASN A 1153 -16.45 -0.86 1.04
CA ASN A 1153 -15.81 0.28 0.41
C ASN A 1153 -16.29 1.62 0.99
N ILE A 1154 -15.66 2.71 0.56
CA ILE A 1154 -15.87 4.05 1.11
C ILE A 1154 -17.19 4.69 0.63
N ASP A 1155 -17.69 4.32 -0.54
CA ASP A 1155 -18.93 4.85 -1.10
C ASP A 1155 -20.14 4.25 -0.36
N GLU A 1156 -20.10 2.94 -0.06
CA GLU A 1156 -21.05 2.26 0.84
C GLU A 1156 -21.09 2.89 2.25
N PHE A 1157 -19.94 3.34 2.76
CA PHE A 1157 -19.87 4.05 4.04
C PHE A 1157 -20.56 5.42 3.97
N VAL A 1158 -20.27 6.21 2.93
CA VAL A 1158 -20.93 7.50 2.71
C VAL A 1158 -22.44 7.31 2.54
N LEU A 1159 -22.89 6.31 1.78
CA LEU A 1159 -24.30 5.95 1.65
C LEU A 1159 -24.92 5.59 3.01
N ALA A 1160 -24.25 4.78 3.83
CA ALA A 1160 -24.74 4.42 5.17
C ALA A 1160 -24.89 5.64 6.09
N VAL A 1161 -24.00 6.64 5.98
CA VAL A 1161 -24.15 7.94 6.68
C VAL A 1161 -25.32 8.74 6.12
N CYS A 1162 -25.52 8.80 4.80
CA CYS A 1162 -26.67 9.47 4.18
C CYS A 1162 -28.01 8.85 4.61
N VAL A 1163 -28.10 7.51 4.59
CA VAL A 1163 -29.27 6.74 5.06
C VAL A 1163 -29.49 6.98 6.56
N THR A 1164 -28.42 7.01 7.37
CA THR A 1164 -28.51 7.36 8.81
C THR A 1164 -29.16 8.74 9.01
N PHE A 1165 -28.68 9.76 8.30
CA PHE A 1165 -29.20 11.13 8.41
C PHE A 1165 -30.70 11.16 8.07
N ARG A 1166 -31.11 10.60 6.93
CA ARG A 1166 -32.52 10.62 6.51
C ARG A 1166 -33.41 9.74 7.37
N LEU A 1167 -32.90 8.64 7.93
CA LEU A 1167 -33.62 7.78 8.87
C LEU A 1167 -33.95 8.47 10.21
N VAL A 1168 -33.10 9.42 10.64
CA VAL A 1168 -33.39 10.25 11.82
C VAL A 1168 -34.25 11.46 11.46
N TYR A 1169 -33.93 12.18 10.37
CA TYR A 1169 -34.67 13.37 9.95
C TYR A 1169 -36.14 13.06 9.62
N SER A 1170 -36.39 12.01 8.83
CA SER A 1170 -37.75 11.60 8.43
C SER A 1170 -38.51 10.77 9.48
N ALA A 1171 -37.97 10.63 10.70
CA ALA A 1171 -38.70 10.04 11.83
C ALA A 1171 -39.58 11.08 12.57
N ILE A 1172 -39.37 12.37 12.31
CA ILE A 1172 -40.18 13.47 12.83
C ILE A 1172 -40.97 14.11 11.69
N ASP A 1173 -42.22 14.44 12.00
CA ASP A 1173 -43.08 15.28 11.17
C ASP A 1173 -42.46 16.68 11.01
N GLU A 1174 -42.07 17.01 9.78
CA GLU A 1174 -41.39 18.26 9.43
C GLU A 1174 -42.14 19.53 9.85
N THR A 1175 -43.47 19.49 10.03
CA THR A 1175 -44.23 20.66 10.50
C THR A 1175 -44.02 20.95 11.98
N LYS A 1176 -43.42 20.00 12.73
CA LYS A 1176 -43.11 20.13 14.17
C LYS A 1176 -41.66 20.55 14.41
N LEU A 1177 -40.80 20.48 13.39
CA LEU A 1177 -39.45 21.02 13.45
C LEU A 1177 -39.50 22.54 13.49
N ASP A 1178 -38.60 23.16 14.26
CA ASP A 1178 -38.43 24.61 14.20
C ASP A 1178 -37.80 25.03 12.85
N LYS A 1179 -38.02 26.30 12.47
CA LYS A 1179 -37.63 26.83 11.16
C LYS A 1179 -36.13 26.67 10.85
N GLU A 1180 -35.26 26.86 11.83
CA GLU A 1180 -33.80 26.73 11.65
C GLU A 1180 -33.42 25.27 11.44
N THR A 1181 -33.94 24.35 12.29
CA THR A 1181 -33.73 22.91 12.12
C THR A 1181 -34.18 22.43 10.74
N LYS A 1182 -35.36 22.87 10.26
CA LYS A 1182 -35.82 22.49 8.93
C LYS A 1182 -34.90 23.04 7.83
N GLU A 1183 -34.56 24.32 7.88
CA GLU A 1183 -33.65 24.93 6.88
C GLU A 1183 -32.26 24.23 6.85
N PHE A 1184 -31.76 23.79 8.00
CA PHE A 1184 -30.51 23.03 8.11
C PHE A 1184 -30.65 21.58 7.60
N GLY A 1185 -31.77 20.91 7.91
CA GLY A 1185 -32.06 19.56 7.44
C GLY A 1185 -32.22 19.49 5.93
N ASP A 1186 -32.94 20.45 5.34
CA ASP A 1186 -33.15 20.53 3.89
C ASP A 1186 -31.82 20.80 3.15
N LYS A 1187 -30.96 21.66 3.69
CA LYS A 1187 -29.59 21.89 3.18
C LYS A 1187 -28.69 20.65 3.28
N LEU A 1188 -28.74 19.92 4.40
CA LEU A 1188 -28.02 18.65 4.56
C LEU A 1188 -28.50 17.61 3.56
N ASN A 1189 -29.82 17.48 3.38
CA ASN A 1189 -30.41 16.53 2.44
C ASN A 1189 -29.97 16.81 0.98
N ALA A 1190 -29.97 18.08 0.57
CA ALA A 1190 -29.47 18.50 -0.74
C ALA A 1190 -27.96 18.24 -0.90
N ALA A 1191 -27.16 18.51 0.13
CA ALA A 1191 -25.71 18.25 0.11
C ALA A 1191 -25.38 16.75 0.03
N TYR A 1192 -26.06 15.90 0.81
CA TYR A 1192 -25.87 14.44 0.75
C TYR A 1192 -26.29 13.87 -0.61
N THR A 1193 -27.42 14.32 -1.17
CA THR A 1193 -27.86 13.93 -2.53
C THR A 1193 -26.80 14.30 -3.58
N SER A 1194 -26.26 15.52 -3.51
CA SER A 1194 -25.20 16.00 -4.42
C SER A 1194 -23.91 15.17 -4.32
N VAL A 1195 -23.58 14.64 -3.13
CA VAL A 1195 -22.44 13.74 -2.92
C VAL A 1195 -22.70 12.36 -3.54
N LEU A 1196 -23.88 11.77 -3.34
CA LEU A 1196 -24.22 10.46 -3.95
C LEU A 1196 -24.24 10.54 -5.49
N GLU A 1197 -24.79 11.62 -6.05
CA GLU A 1197 -24.73 11.90 -7.49
C GLU A 1197 -23.30 12.08 -8.01
N TYR A 1198 -22.36 12.59 -7.21
CA TYR A 1198 -20.95 12.70 -7.58
C TYR A 1198 -20.28 11.32 -7.59
N LEU A 1199 -20.44 10.53 -6.53
CA LEU A 1199 -19.85 9.18 -6.42
C LEU A 1199 -20.35 8.26 -7.55
N ALA A 1200 -21.65 8.30 -7.86
CA ALA A 1200 -22.21 7.52 -8.97
C ALA A 1200 -21.59 7.86 -10.33
N ARG A 1201 -21.29 9.14 -10.59
CA ARG A 1201 -20.61 9.58 -11.83
C ARG A 1201 -19.14 9.17 -11.87
N GLU A 1202 -18.41 9.35 -10.77
CA GLU A 1202 -17.01 8.93 -10.63
C GLU A 1202 -16.79 7.44 -10.91
N VAL A 1203 -17.70 6.59 -10.40
CA VAL A 1203 -17.64 5.15 -10.66
C VAL A 1203 -17.99 4.83 -12.12
N GLN A 1204 -18.99 5.50 -12.72
CA GLN A 1204 -19.32 5.30 -14.13
C GLN A 1204 -18.18 5.68 -15.07
N VAL A 1205 -17.43 6.76 -14.81
CA VAL A 1205 -16.24 7.13 -15.60
C VAL A 1205 -15.19 6.02 -15.53
N LYS A 1206 -14.81 5.58 -14.33
CA LYS A 1206 -13.81 4.52 -14.11
C LYS A 1206 -14.23 3.17 -14.70
N ILE A 1207 -15.53 2.97 -14.95
CA ILE A 1207 -16.07 1.77 -15.57
C ILE A 1207 -16.09 1.90 -17.10
N ASN A 1208 -16.42 3.06 -17.65
CA ASN A 1208 -16.20 3.33 -19.07
C ASN A 1208 -14.72 3.09 -19.43
N ASP A 1209 -13.79 3.60 -18.61
CA ASP A 1209 -12.35 3.41 -18.78
C ASP A 1209 -11.93 1.93 -18.67
N LYS A 1210 -12.45 1.20 -17.68
CA LYS A 1210 -12.16 -0.23 -17.49
C LYS A 1210 -12.78 -1.12 -18.56
N GLU A 1211 -13.99 -0.81 -19.02
CA GLU A 1211 -14.60 -1.52 -20.13
C GLU A 1211 -13.81 -1.28 -21.40
N GLN A 1212 -13.45 -0.03 -21.72
CA GLN A 1212 -12.56 0.32 -22.83
C GLN A 1212 -11.22 -0.42 -22.74
N ALA A 1213 -10.58 -0.48 -21.56
CA ALA A 1213 -9.32 -1.21 -21.39
C ALA A 1213 -9.46 -2.74 -21.55
N LYS A 1214 -10.54 -3.34 -21.01
CA LYS A 1214 -10.87 -4.78 -21.22
C LYS A 1214 -11.09 -5.08 -22.70
N LYS A 1215 -11.80 -4.18 -23.36
CA LYS A 1215 -12.11 -4.18 -24.78
C LYS A 1215 -10.83 -4.12 -25.61
N ASP A 1216 -9.93 -3.18 -25.31
CA ASP A 1216 -8.61 -3.08 -25.96
C ASP A 1216 -7.75 -4.34 -25.75
N GLU A 1217 -7.81 -4.97 -24.56
CA GLU A 1217 -7.10 -6.23 -24.31
C GLU A 1217 -7.69 -7.41 -25.09
N GLU A 1218 -9.02 -7.52 -25.21
CA GLU A 1218 -9.65 -8.57 -26.03
C GLU A 1218 -9.30 -8.39 -27.52
N SER A 1219 -9.33 -7.15 -28.01
CA SER A 1219 -8.80 -6.77 -29.32
C SER A 1219 -7.32 -7.16 -29.50
N ARG A 1220 -6.51 -7.06 -28.45
CA ARG A 1220 -5.09 -7.51 -28.49
C ARG A 1220 -4.98 -9.03 -28.56
N ARG A 1221 -5.75 -9.78 -27.75
CA ARG A 1221 -5.74 -11.25 -27.75
C ARG A 1221 -6.22 -11.83 -29.09
N ARG A 1222 -7.26 -11.24 -29.70
CA ARG A 1222 -7.72 -11.62 -31.06
C ARG A 1222 -6.60 -11.43 -32.10
N ARG A 1223 -5.89 -10.30 -32.07
CA ARG A 1223 -4.72 -10.01 -32.94
C ARG A 1223 -3.53 -10.94 -32.70
N GLU A 1224 -3.32 -11.42 -31.48
CA GLU A 1224 -2.26 -12.40 -31.15
C GLU A 1224 -2.59 -13.80 -31.69
N VAL A 1225 -3.85 -14.24 -31.58
CA VAL A 1225 -4.32 -15.52 -32.16
C VAL A 1225 -4.24 -15.51 -33.69
N GLU A 1226 -4.59 -14.40 -34.36
CA GLU A 1226 -4.40 -14.26 -35.81
C GLU A 1226 -2.93 -14.30 -36.24
N LYS A 1227 -2.01 -13.75 -35.44
CA LYS A 1227 -0.57 -13.82 -35.71
C LYS A 1227 -0.05 -15.25 -35.62
N GLY A 1228 -0.49 -16.02 -34.61
CA GLY A 1228 -0.13 -17.45 -34.50
C GLY A 1228 -0.52 -18.26 -35.73
N LYS A 1229 -1.78 -18.13 -36.19
CA LYS A 1229 -2.26 -18.82 -37.40
C LYS A 1229 -1.49 -18.41 -38.67
N LYS A 1230 -0.98 -17.17 -38.74
CA LYS A 1230 -0.15 -16.67 -39.86
C LYS A 1230 1.33 -17.10 -39.78
N SER A 1231 1.80 -17.66 -38.65
CA SER A 1231 3.10 -18.34 -38.56
C SER A 1231 3.04 -19.85 -38.83
N GLU A 1232 1.84 -20.47 -38.83
CA GLU A 1232 1.65 -21.87 -39.24
C GLU A 1232 1.36 -22.03 -40.75
N THR A 1233 1.28 -20.91 -41.48
CA THR A 1233 1.03 -20.85 -42.93
C THR A 1233 2.17 -20.17 -43.71
N LYS A 1234 3.39 -20.23 -43.17
CA LYS A 1234 4.64 -19.74 -43.77
C LYS A 1234 5.79 -20.71 -43.49
#